data_AF-A0A516GAC5-F1
#
_entry.id   AF-A0A516GAC5-F1
#
_cell.length_a   1.000
_cell.length_b   1.000
_cell.length_c   1.000
_cell.angle_alpha   90.00
_cell.angle_beta   90.00
_cell.angle_gamma   90.00
#
_symmetry.space_group_name_H-M   'P 1'
#
loop_
_entity.id
_entity.type
_entity.pdbx_description
1 polymer ?
#
loop_
_entity_poly.entity_id
_entity_poly.type
_entity_poly.pdbx_seq_one_letter_code
_entity_poly.pdbx_strand_id
1 'polypeptide(L)'
;MESGNLLKRVLVGRALRTDRLNDTLLPRRLGLPVFASDAISSVAYAVDEIVLTLALAGGAAIYLHSWEVGVGVALVMLVIVASYRQAVYAYPGGGGDYEVTRRNLGPAAGVTVGSALIVDYILTVAVSVSAGVQNAAAALEFLRGYESAVAAGLVALMTLLNLRGVRESGRALAVPVYAFLGSIALLIVVGVVQQVTGTLGQAASARYELLPAEGYGELTTLGLIFLLLRSFASGSVALTGVQGVANGVPALRRPKSRNAASILAVMAAISITITVSVLWLTRASGIQIAADPAQLRLDGQPVSEDLVQDTVLGQLSKVVFGTGSFGVLLVAITTGVMLFVAANTAFNGFPVLASRLARDRFLPRGLVSRGQRLAYSNGILLLAGASVALVLVYRATVTELIQMYIVGVFISFTVSQIGLVRHWNRQLRTELSVRQRVGMIRSRTINQVGATVSALVLAVVVLTRFTHGAGLSLLGIGLIGMGMTMVYRYHRTMDQEISLADEGVDASQVVPSRVHALVYVPRLDRPTMRALAYARATRPPTLEAVTVDVVPEATALLHEQWTERELPITLRTLDSPYRESVRPVLDYVRRVRRDRPRDVVVVYVAEYVGREGWWVRFIRDRTLERLRRGLLRQPGVMLVIVPWQGAGLEQAEQAAGEVDA
;
A
#
# COMPACT_ATOMS: atom_id res chain seq x y z
N MET A 1 22.43 19.15 7.31
CA MET A 1 21.59 17.93 7.13
C MET A 1 21.37 17.12 8.41
N GLU A 2 21.84 17.55 9.59
CA GLU A 2 21.72 16.77 10.83
C GLU A 2 20.34 16.84 11.51
N SER A 3 19.62 17.96 11.41
CA SER A 3 18.32 18.15 12.09
C SER A 3 17.24 17.19 11.56
N GLY A 4 17.22 16.95 10.25
CA GLY A 4 16.33 15.96 9.63
C GLY A 4 16.68 14.52 10.02
N ASN A 5 17.97 14.25 10.27
CA ASN A 5 18.43 12.95 10.76
C ASN A 5 18.10 12.75 12.24
N LEU A 6 18.11 13.80 13.07
CA LEU A 6 17.75 13.71 14.50
C LEU A 6 16.24 13.50 14.70
N LEU A 7 15.39 14.28 14.04
CA LEU A 7 13.93 14.08 14.10
C LEU A 7 13.55 12.68 13.59
N LYS A 8 14.16 12.26 12.47
CA LYS A 8 13.99 10.92 11.92
C LYS A 8 14.54 9.84 12.85
N ARG A 9 15.63 10.08 13.57
CA ARG A 9 16.22 9.12 14.53
C ARG A 9 15.40 9.03 15.82
N VAL A 10 14.72 10.09 16.26
CA VAL A 10 13.75 10.07 17.37
C VAL A 10 12.46 9.34 16.98
N LEU A 11 11.96 9.57 15.75
CA LEU A 11 10.74 8.95 15.26
C LEU A 11 10.94 7.49 14.86
N VAL A 12 11.97 7.18 14.08
CA VAL A 12 12.22 5.86 13.45
C VAL A 12 13.22 5.02 14.24
N GLY A 13 14.12 5.62 15.02
CA GLY A 13 15.17 4.93 15.79
C GLY A 13 16.46 4.68 15.01
N ARG A 14 17.47 4.06 15.67
CA ARG A 14 18.79 3.74 15.06
C ARG A 14 18.67 2.73 13.90
N ALA A 15 19.55 2.85 12.91
CA ALA A 15 19.60 1.99 11.72
C ALA A 15 20.02 0.55 12.06
N LEU A 16 19.47 -0.42 11.31
CA LEU A 16 19.77 -1.86 11.44
C LEU A 16 20.64 -2.30 10.25
N ARG A 17 21.67 -3.12 10.53
CA ARG A 17 22.52 -3.72 9.48
C ARG A 17 21.74 -4.79 8.69
N THR A 18 21.93 -4.80 7.37
CA THR A 18 21.21 -5.65 6.39
C THR A 18 21.47 -7.15 6.57
N ASP A 19 22.61 -7.52 7.16
CA ASP A 19 23.04 -8.89 7.48
C ASP A 19 22.19 -9.59 8.55
N ARG A 20 21.38 -8.86 9.32
CA ARG A 20 20.46 -9.42 10.33
C ARG A 20 19.12 -9.92 9.77
N LEU A 21 18.95 -9.93 8.43
CA LEU A 21 17.77 -10.43 7.71
C LEU A 21 17.66 -11.97 7.67
N ASN A 22 18.06 -12.66 8.73
CA ASN A 22 17.76 -14.08 8.86
C ASN A 22 16.25 -14.25 9.06
N ASP A 23 15.58 -14.71 8.01
CA ASP A 23 14.17 -15.11 7.96
C ASP A 23 13.89 -16.10 9.09
N THR A 24 13.26 -15.65 10.18
CA THR A 24 12.66 -16.57 11.14
C THR A 24 11.40 -17.15 10.51
N LEU A 25 11.56 -18.22 9.73
CA LEU A 25 10.45 -18.93 9.12
C LEU A 25 9.43 -19.33 10.20
N LEU A 26 8.17 -18.97 9.97
CA LEU A 26 7.10 -19.16 10.94
C LEU A 26 6.56 -20.60 10.88
N PRO A 27 6.43 -21.29 12.03
CA PRO A 27 5.71 -22.56 12.08
C PRO A 27 4.22 -22.35 11.80
N ARG A 28 3.52 -23.39 11.32
CA ARG A 28 2.09 -23.34 10.96
C ARG A 28 1.20 -22.75 12.07
N ARG A 29 1.49 -23.06 13.34
CA ARG A 29 0.74 -22.56 14.51
C ARG A 29 0.83 -21.04 14.67
N LEU A 30 1.95 -20.43 14.29
CA LEU A 30 2.10 -18.97 14.29
C LEU A 30 1.70 -18.36 12.95
N GLY A 31 1.66 -19.15 11.87
CA GLY A 31 1.24 -18.69 10.56
C GLY A 31 -0.26 -18.36 10.45
N LEU A 32 -1.14 -19.11 11.15
CA LEU A 32 -2.57 -18.82 11.15
C LEU A 32 -2.86 -17.42 11.75
N PRO A 33 -2.41 -17.09 12.98
CA PRO A 33 -2.65 -15.77 13.53
C PRO A 33 -2.03 -14.60 12.75
N VAL A 34 -0.85 -14.82 12.14
CA VAL A 34 -0.14 -13.73 11.46
C VAL A 34 -0.73 -13.44 10.08
N PHE A 35 -1.15 -14.46 9.33
CA PHE A 35 -1.58 -14.28 7.93
C PHE A 35 -3.09 -14.40 7.70
N ALA A 36 -3.83 -14.98 8.64
CA ALA A 36 -5.28 -15.14 8.54
C ALA A 36 -6.05 -14.22 9.48
N SER A 37 -5.38 -13.30 10.19
CA SER A 37 -6.04 -12.39 11.12
C SER A 37 -7.05 -11.47 10.43
N ASP A 38 -6.71 -10.94 9.25
CA ASP A 38 -7.62 -10.13 8.45
C ASP A 38 -8.94 -10.87 8.17
N ALA A 39 -8.86 -12.09 7.66
CA ALA A 39 -10.04 -12.94 7.38
C ALA A 39 -10.83 -13.30 8.63
N ILE A 40 -10.15 -13.68 9.72
CA ILE A 40 -10.81 -14.04 10.98
C ILE A 40 -11.50 -12.82 11.60
N SER A 41 -10.88 -11.64 11.52
CA SER A 41 -11.45 -10.39 12.02
C SER A 41 -12.66 -9.93 11.20
N SER A 42 -12.69 -10.27 9.90
CA SER A 42 -13.77 -9.86 8.99
C SER A 42 -15.13 -10.43 9.41
N VAL A 43 -15.13 -11.56 10.10
CA VAL A 43 -16.34 -12.17 10.65
C VAL A 43 -17.01 -11.29 11.72
N ALA A 44 -16.25 -10.41 12.39
CA ALA A 44 -16.78 -9.53 13.43
C ALA A 44 -17.77 -8.49 12.90
N TYR A 45 -17.69 -8.13 11.61
CA TYR A 45 -18.60 -7.17 10.97
C TYR A 45 -19.37 -7.77 9.78
N ALA A 46 -18.97 -8.92 9.24
CA ALA A 46 -19.67 -9.55 8.12
C ALA A 46 -21.11 -9.95 8.48
N VAL A 47 -21.33 -10.41 9.71
CA VAL A 47 -22.68 -10.75 10.19
C VAL A 47 -23.54 -9.50 10.33
N ASP A 48 -22.98 -8.41 10.87
CA ASP A 48 -23.65 -7.12 10.97
C ASP A 48 -24.14 -6.67 9.59
N GLU A 49 -23.29 -6.76 8.56
CA GLU A 49 -23.64 -6.36 7.19
C GLU A 49 -24.73 -7.22 6.53
N ILE A 50 -24.77 -8.52 6.84
CA ILE A 50 -25.86 -9.41 6.40
C ILE A 50 -27.18 -8.96 7.03
N VAL A 51 -27.17 -8.75 8.35
CA VAL A 51 -28.35 -8.36 9.13
C VAL A 51 -28.83 -6.98 8.73
N LEU A 52 -27.94 -5.97 8.67
CA LEU A 52 -28.24 -4.60 8.25
C LEU A 52 -28.82 -4.52 6.84
N THR A 53 -28.38 -5.39 5.93
CA THR A 53 -28.93 -5.41 4.57
C THR A 53 -30.31 -6.04 4.52
N LEU A 54 -30.54 -7.13 5.27
CA LEU A 54 -31.87 -7.74 5.39
C LEU A 54 -32.85 -6.83 6.13
N ALA A 55 -32.36 -6.05 7.09
CA ALA A 55 -33.11 -5.07 7.86
C ALA A 55 -33.86 -4.05 6.99
N LEU A 56 -33.35 -3.76 5.78
CA LEU A 56 -34.04 -2.88 4.83
C LEU A 56 -35.45 -3.37 4.48
N ALA A 57 -35.70 -4.67 4.54
CA ALA A 57 -37.03 -5.26 4.32
C ALA A 57 -37.80 -5.56 5.62
N GLY A 58 -37.35 -5.02 6.75
CA GLY A 58 -37.95 -5.20 8.07
C GLY A 58 -37.45 -6.44 8.83
N GLY A 59 -37.89 -6.56 10.07
CA GLY A 59 -37.45 -7.61 11.00
C GLY A 59 -37.77 -9.04 10.53
N ALA A 60 -38.87 -9.22 9.79
CA ALA A 60 -39.27 -10.51 9.25
C ALA A 60 -38.25 -11.07 8.24
N ALA A 61 -37.63 -10.21 7.42
CA ALA A 61 -36.63 -10.63 6.45
C ALA A 61 -35.37 -11.18 7.12
N ILE A 62 -34.94 -10.57 8.22
CA ILE A 62 -33.82 -11.05 9.04
C ILE A 62 -34.14 -12.44 9.58
N TYR A 63 -35.34 -12.64 10.14
CA TYR A 63 -35.75 -13.91 10.73
C TYR A 63 -35.85 -15.02 9.69
N LEU A 64 -36.51 -14.76 8.55
CA LEU A 64 -36.82 -15.79 7.56
C LEU A 64 -35.62 -16.17 6.67
N HIS A 65 -34.83 -15.18 6.24
CA HIS A 65 -33.88 -15.36 5.14
C HIS A 65 -32.39 -15.30 5.53
N SER A 66 -32.05 -14.95 6.78
CA SER A 66 -30.64 -14.88 7.23
C SER A 66 -29.84 -16.17 7.02
N TRP A 67 -30.48 -17.34 7.18
CA TRP A 67 -29.83 -18.63 7.02
C TRP A 67 -29.47 -18.93 5.56
N GLU A 68 -30.31 -18.53 4.59
CA GLU A 68 -30.09 -18.74 3.15
C GLU A 68 -28.85 -17.96 2.70
N VAL A 69 -28.74 -16.71 3.15
CA VAL A 69 -27.58 -15.86 2.91
C VAL A 69 -26.32 -16.46 3.54
N GLY A 70 -26.41 -16.94 4.79
CA GLY A 70 -25.29 -17.58 5.49
C GLY A 70 -24.76 -18.81 4.76
N VAL A 71 -25.65 -19.67 4.25
CA VAL A 71 -25.27 -20.83 3.42
C VAL A 71 -24.61 -20.39 2.12
N GLY A 72 -25.16 -19.37 1.45
CA GLY A 72 -24.56 -18.79 0.24
C GLY A 72 -23.13 -18.31 0.47
N VAL A 73 -22.90 -17.51 1.52
CA VAL A 73 -21.57 -17.01 1.90
C VAL A 73 -20.61 -18.16 2.20
N ALA A 74 -21.06 -19.19 2.93
CA ALA A 74 -20.26 -20.36 3.24
C ALA A 74 -19.84 -21.15 1.98
N LEU A 75 -20.76 -21.33 1.03
CA LEU A 75 -20.47 -22.01 -0.24
C LEU A 75 -19.44 -21.25 -1.06
N VAL A 76 -19.57 -19.93 -1.18
CA VAL A 76 -18.59 -19.12 -1.92
C VAL A 76 -17.24 -19.12 -1.22
N MET A 77 -17.20 -19.06 0.12
CA MET A 77 -15.97 -19.20 0.90
C MET A 77 -15.26 -20.53 0.59
N LEU A 78 -15.99 -21.65 0.54
CA LEU A 78 -15.43 -22.95 0.19
C LEU A 78 -14.85 -22.97 -1.23
N VAL A 79 -15.57 -22.41 -2.20
CA VAL A 79 -15.13 -22.33 -3.61
C VAL A 79 -13.86 -21.50 -3.73
N ILE A 80 -13.84 -20.29 -3.15
CA ILE A 80 -12.71 -19.38 -3.22
C ILE A 80 -11.50 -20.00 -2.52
N VAL A 81 -11.66 -20.57 -1.32
CA VAL A 81 -10.57 -21.22 -0.59
C VAL A 81 -10.04 -22.46 -1.35
N ALA A 82 -10.93 -23.27 -1.94
CA ALA A 82 -10.52 -24.41 -2.76
C ALA A 82 -9.66 -23.98 -3.95
N SER A 83 -10.01 -22.86 -4.59
CA SER A 83 -9.22 -22.25 -5.64
C SER A 83 -7.87 -21.70 -5.12
N TYR A 84 -7.86 -20.92 -4.04
CA TYR A 84 -6.63 -20.34 -3.49
C TYR A 84 -5.62 -21.39 -3.05
N ARG A 85 -6.11 -22.56 -2.61
CA ARG A 85 -5.23 -23.72 -2.38
C ARG A 85 -4.47 -24.11 -3.65
N GLN A 86 -5.09 -24.07 -4.82
CA GLN A 86 -4.40 -24.31 -6.10
C GLN A 86 -3.38 -23.21 -6.42
N ALA A 87 -3.73 -21.95 -6.18
CA ALA A 87 -2.83 -20.82 -6.38
C ALA A 87 -1.53 -20.96 -5.56
N VAL A 88 -1.66 -21.31 -4.28
CA VAL A 88 -0.54 -21.49 -3.36
C VAL A 88 0.35 -22.69 -3.73
N TYR A 89 -0.20 -23.74 -4.34
CA TYR A 89 0.59 -24.85 -4.88
C TYR A 89 1.32 -24.47 -6.18
N ALA A 90 0.67 -23.71 -7.07
CA ALA A 90 1.26 -23.27 -8.33
C ALA A 90 2.32 -22.17 -8.14
N TYR A 91 2.19 -21.33 -7.10
CA TYR A 91 3.05 -20.17 -6.84
C TYR A 91 3.65 -20.17 -5.42
N PRO A 92 4.58 -21.10 -5.10
CA PRO A 92 5.22 -21.20 -3.78
C PRO A 92 6.10 -20.00 -3.43
N GLY A 93 6.52 -19.21 -4.42
CA GLY A 93 7.30 -17.98 -4.24
C GLY A 93 6.49 -16.81 -3.66
N GLY A 94 5.19 -17.00 -3.41
CA GLY A 94 4.28 -15.92 -3.03
C GLY A 94 3.95 -15.04 -4.23
N GLY A 95 3.50 -13.80 -3.96
CA GLY A 95 3.10 -12.86 -5.02
C GLY A 95 1.58 -12.66 -5.14
N GLY A 96 0.81 -13.61 -4.60
CA GLY A 96 -0.65 -13.55 -4.59
C GLY A 96 -1.25 -13.38 -5.97
N ASP A 97 -2.41 -12.74 -6.02
CA ASP A 97 -3.19 -12.54 -7.23
C ASP A 97 -2.47 -11.70 -8.29
N TYR A 98 -1.67 -10.72 -7.85
CA TYR A 98 -0.90 -9.87 -8.74
C TYR A 98 0.08 -10.70 -9.58
N GLU A 99 0.84 -11.59 -8.93
CA GLU A 99 1.83 -12.42 -9.62
C GLU A 99 1.19 -13.44 -10.57
N VAL A 100 0.12 -14.10 -10.10
CA VAL A 100 -0.67 -15.04 -10.90
C VAL A 100 -1.20 -14.34 -12.16
N THR A 101 -1.78 -13.16 -11.99
CA THR A 101 -2.38 -12.40 -13.08
C THR A 101 -1.31 -11.90 -14.05
N ARG A 102 -0.27 -11.23 -13.53
CA ARG A 102 0.77 -10.62 -14.34
C ARG A 102 1.51 -11.62 -15.21
N ARG A 103 1.80 -12.81 -14.69
CA ARG A 103 2.51 -13.90 -15.41
C ARG A 103 1.64 -14.61 -16.45
N ASN A 104 0.32 -14.72 -16.22
CA ASN A 104 -0.54 -15.50 -17.11
C ASN A 104 -1.34 -14.64 -18.10
N LEU A 105 -1.76 -13.43 -17.71
CA LEU A 105 -2.62 -12.54 -18.49
C LEU A 105 -1.90 -11.28 -19.01
N GLY A 106 -0.73 -10.94 -18.46
CA GLY A 106 0.12 -9.85 -18.95
C GLY A 106 0.04 -8.54 -18.14
N PRO A 107 0.68 -7.46 -18.63
CA PRO A 107 0.86 -6.22 -17.87
C PRO A 107 -0.45 -5.51 -17.52
N ALA A 108 -1.39 -5.40 -18.48
CA ALA A 108 -2.65 -4.68 -18.28
C ALA A 108 -3.50 -5.31 -17.17
N ALA A 109 -3.64 -6.64 -17.18
CA ALA A 109 -4.33 -7.36 -16.11
C ALA A 109 -3.60 -7.23 -14.76
N GLY A 110 -2.25 -7.20 -14.79
CA GLY A 110 -1.42 -6.94 -13.61
C GLY A 110 -1.68 -5.55 -13.02
N VAL A 111 -1.88 -4.52 -13.85
CA VAL A 111 -2.28 -3.18 -13.39
C VAL A 111 -3.64 -3.22 -12.72
N THR A 112 -4.66 -3.83 -13.36
CA THR A 112 -6.01 -3.93 -12.79
C THR A 112 -6.02 -4.57 -11.41
N VAL A 113 -5.33 -5.71 -11.26
CA VAL A 113 -5.22 -6.41 -9.97
C VAL A 113 -4.35 -5.66 -8.99
N GLY A 114 -3.24 -5.05 -9.45
CA GLY A 114 -2.37 -4.25 -8.61
C GLY A 114 -3.08 -3.02 -8.03
N SER A 115 -3.86 -2.30 -8.83
CA SER A 115 -4.67 -1.17 -8.36
C SER A 115 -5.77 -1.62 -7.41
N ALA A 116 -6.44 -2.74 -7.68
CA ALA A 116 -7.45 -3.30 -6.80
C ALA A 116 -6.88 -3.68 -5.43
N LEU A 117 -5.70 -4.32 -5.40
CA LEU A 117 -5.01 -4.68 -4.17
C LEU A 117 -4.48 -3.46 -3.39
N ILE A 118 -4.06 -2.38 -4.07
CA ILE A 118 -3.68 -1.13 -3.39
C ILE A 118 -4.89 -0.55 -2.64
N VAL A 119 -6.04 -0.49 -3.31
CA VAL A 119 -7.29 0.01 -2.71
C VAL A 119 -7.75 -0.89 -1.56
N ASP A 120 -7.70 -2.21 -1.77
CA ASP A 120 -7.97 -3.24 -0.76
C ASP A 120 -7.16 -2.99 0.52
N TYR A 121 -5.83 -2.90 0.45
CA TYR A 121 -5.00 -2.65 1.62
C TYR A 121 -5.30 -1.33 2.33
N ILE A 122 -5.58 -0.26 1.58
CA ILE A 122 -5.95 1.06 2.16
C ILE A 122 -7.26 0.93 2.94
N LEU A 123 -8.24 0.23 2.37
CA LEU A 123 -9.54 -0.03 2.96
C LEU A 123 -9.45 -0.98 4.15
N THR A 124 -8.60 -2.02 4.14
CA THR A 124 -8.38 -2.89 5.30
C THR A 124 -7.99 -2.07 6.53
N VAL A 125 -7.02 -1.14 6.41
CA VAL A 125 -6.66 -0.26 7.54
C VAL A 125 -7.82 0.63 7.95
N ALA A 126 -8.48 1.28 6.98
CA ALA A 126 -9.56 2.22 7.28
C ALA A 126 -10.76 1.54 7.94
N VAL A 127 -11.23 0.40 7.40
CA VAL A 127 -12.35 -0.40 7.92
C VAL A 127 -11.99 -0.97 9.28
N SER A 128 -10.86 -1.66 9.42
CA SER A 128 -10.53 -2.31 10.69
C SER A 128 -10.32 -1.32 11.82
N VAL A 129 -9.63 -0.19 11.59
CA VAL A 129 -9.45 0.83 12.63
C VAL A 129 -10.77 1.53 12.96
N SER A 130 -11.60 1.86 11.95
CA SER A 130 -12.92 2.48 12.20
C SER A 130 -13.83 1.54 12.98
N ALA A 131 -13.89 0.26 12.60
CA ALA A 131 -14.68 -0.76 13.32
C ALA A 131 -14.15 -1.01 14.73
N GLY A 132 -12.82 -0.94 14.92
CA GLY A 132 -12.20 -1.03 16.24
C GLY A 132 -12.61 0.14 17.14
N VAL A 133 -12.61 1.36 16.61
CA VAL A 133 -13.02 2.57 17.33
C VAL A 133 -14.52 2.57 17.62
N GLN A 134 -15.37 2.15 16.67
CA GLN A 134 -16.81 2.02 16.91
C GLN A 134 -17.11 1.01 18.02
N ASN A 135 -16.49 -0.17 17.99
CA ASN A 135 -16.61 -1.16 19.07
C ASN A 135 -16.09 -0.62 20.41
N ALA A 136 -15.01 0.17 20.40
CA ALA A 136 -14.49 0.81 21.60
C ALA A 136 -15.44 1.89 22.14
N ALA A 137 -16.07 2.68 21.28
CA ALA A 137 -17.03 3.73 21.66
C ALA A 137 -18.33 3.17 22.27
N ALA A 138 -18.67 1.91 21.96
CA ALA A 138 -19.76 1.20 22.63
C ALA A 138 -19.46 0.93 24.12
N ALA A 139 -18.18 0.74 24.48
CA ALA A 139 -17.74 0.52 25.87
C ALA A 139 -17.22 1.79 26.57
N LEU A 140 -16.67 2.75 25.81
CA LEU A 140 -16.00 3.95 26.31
C LEU A 140 -16.70 5.20 25.78
N GLU A 141 -17.60 5.76 26.59
CA GLU A 141 -18.49 6.85 26.15
C GLU A 141 -17.75 8.13 25.76
N PHE A 142 -16.56 8.37 26.32
CA PHE A 142 -15.75 9.56 26.00
C PHE A 142 -15.19 9.57 24.56
N LEU A 143 -15.21 8.43 23.85
CA LEU A 143 -14.79 8.35 22.46
C LEU A 143 -15.88 8.78 21.48
N ARG A 144 -17.13 8.89 21.95
CA ARG A 144 -18.29 9.21 21.13
C ARG A 144 -18.16 10.64 20.58
N GLY A 145 -18.41 10.82 19.29
CA GLY A 145 -18.27 12.10 18.57
C GLY A 145 -16.84 12.46 18.13
N TYR A 146 -15.84 11.70 18.55
CA TYR A 146 -14.43 11.90 18.17
C TYR A 146 -13.85 10.70 17.40
N GLU A 147 -14.70 9.81 16.89
CA GLU A 147 -14.31 8.52 16.30
C GLU A 147 -13.32 8.69 15.15
N SER A 148 -13.57 9.65 14.25
CA SER A 148 -12.71 9.94 13.11
C SER A 148 -11.32 10.44 13.52
N ALA A 149 -11.24 11.33 14.52
CA ALA A 149 -9.99 11.86 15.04
C ALA A 149 -9.19 10.78 15.79
N VAL A 150 -9.87 9.95 16.60
CA VAL A 150 -9.28 8.82 17.31
C VAL A 150 -8.77 7.77 16.33
N ALA A 151 -9.56 7.42 15.31
CA ALA A 151 -9.15 6.49 14.26
C ALA A 151 -7.92 7.00 13.52
N ALA A 152 -7.91 8.26 13.08
CA ALA A 152 -6.74 8.87 12.44
C ALA A 152 -5.50 8.87 13.35
N GLY A 153 -5.66 9.18 14.64
CA GLY A 153 -4.60 9.12 15.64
C GLY A 153 -4.05 7.71 15.84
N LEU A 154 -4.93 6.70 15.83
CA LEU A 154 -4.54 5.29 15.91
C LEU A 154 -3.80 4.82 14.65
N VAL A 155 -4.24 5.22 13.45
CA VAL A 155 -3.49 4.95 12.20
C VAL A 155 -2.10 5.58 12.29
N ALA A 156 -1.98 6.81 12.78
CA ALA A 156 -0.68 7.48 12.98
C ALA A 156 0.20 6.73 14.00
N LEU A 157 -0.37 6.25 15.11
CA LEU A 157 0.34 5.44 16.10
C LEU A 157 0.85 4.13 15.49
N MET A 158 -0.01 3.40 14.77
CA MET A 158 0.37 2.17 14.07
C MET A 158 1.46 2.41 13.03
N THR A 159 1.41 3.55 12.34
CA THR A 159 2.43 3.99 11.38
C THR A 159 3.78 4.18 12.09
N LEU A 160 3.80 4.84 13.25
CA LEU A 160 5.02 5.03 14.04
C LEU A 160 5.60 3.70 14.53
N LEU A 161 4.76 2.77 15.00
CA LEU A 161 5.18 1.44 15.43
C LEU A 161 5.83 0.65 14.27
N ASN A 162 5.20 0.67 13.09
CA ASN A 162 5.69 -0.02 11.90
C ASN A 162 6.96 0.63 11.32
N LEU A 163 7.06 1.96 11.33
CA LEU A 163 8.28 2.68 10.93
C LEU A 163 9.44 2.40 11.87
N ARG A 164 9.18 2.31 13.18
CA ARG A 164 10.17 1.88 14.16
C ARG A 164 10.60 0.44 13.94
N GLY A 165 9.94 -0.36 13.09
CA GLY A 165 10.34 -1.74 12.85
C GLY A 165 10.45 -2.51 14.15
N VAL A 166 9.50 -2.28 15.08
CA VAL A 166 9.38 -3.09 16.29
C VAL A 166 9.33 -4.53 15.81
N ARG A 167 10.31 -5.34 16.22
CA ARG A 167 10.44 -6.71 15.74
C ARG A 167 9.25 -7.48 16.30
N GLU A 168 8.18 -7.59 15.51
CA GLU A 168 6.99 -8.30 15.93
C GLU A 168 7.32 -9.79 15.97
N SER A 169 7.51 -10.30 17.18
CA SER A 169 7.54 -11.74 17.39
C SER A 169 6.19 -12.28 16.93
N GLY A 170 6.15 -13.23 15.99
CA GLY A 170 4.90 -13.87 15.57
C GLY A 170 4.09 -14.45 16.74
N ARG A 171 4.71 -14.64 17.91
CA ARG A 171 4.04 -14.98 19.18
C ARG A 171 3.20 -13.82 19.75
N ALA A 172 3.68 -12.58 19.67
CA ALA A 172 2.96 -11.41 20.18
C ALA A 172 1.66 -11.16 19.41
N LEU A 173 1.68 -11.35 18.08
CA LEU A 173 0.47 -11.29 17.25
C LEU A 173 -0.45 -12.51 17.44
N ALA A 174 0.06 -13.64 17.92
CA ALA A 174 -0.74 -14.85 18.11
C ALA A 174 -1.67 -14.78 19.32
N VAL A 175 -1.27 -14.09 20.39
CA VAL A 175 -2.04 -14.03 21.64
C VAL A 175 -3.42 -13.40 21.42
N PRO A 176 -3.56 -12.20 20.80
CA PRO A 176 -4.87 -11.60 20.61
C PRO A 176 -5.79 -12.42 19.69
N VAL A 177 -5.24 -13.02 18.63
CA VAL A 177 -6.04 -13.81 17.68
C VAL A 177 -6.62 -15.05 18.35
N TYR A 178 -5.80 -15.78 19.12
CA TYR A 178 -6.30 -16.95 19.84
C TYR A 178 -7.23 -16.58 21.00
N ALA A 179 -7.02 -15.44 21.66
CA ALA A 179 -7.94 -14.93 22.65
C ALA A 179 -9.31 -14.61 22.03
N PHE A 180 -9.34 -13.95 20.87
CA PHE A 180 -10.56 -13.69 20.11
C PHE A 180 -11.27 -14.98 19.66
N LEU A 181 -10.54 -15.91 19.05
CA LEU A 181 -11.12 -17.20 18.66
C LEU A 181 -11.68 -17.96 19.86
N GLY A 182 -10.97 -17.95 20.99
CA GLY A 182 -11.43 -18.56 22.23
C GLY A 182 -12.69 -17.89 22.79
N SER A 183 -12.75 -16.55 22.82
CA SER A 183 -13.92 -15.83 23.33
C SER A 183 -15.16 -16.03 22.46
N ILE A 184 -15.00 -16.03 21.13
CA ILE A 184 -16.11 -16.28 20.20
C ILE A 184 -16.54 -17.75 20.23
N ALA A 185 -15.60 -18.69 20.33
CA ALA A 185 -15.94 -20.10 20.51
C ALA A 185 -16.72 -20.33 21.81
N LEU A 186 -16.31 -19.70 22.91
CA LEU A 186 -17.04 -19.75 24.18
C LEU A 186 -18.45 -19.16 24.03
N LEU A 187 -18.58 -17.98 23.41
CA LEU A 187 -19.86 -17.34 23.13
C LEU A 187 -20.79 -18.28 22.34
N ILE A 188 -20.30 -18.88 21.27
CA ILE A 188 -21.07 -19.80 20.42
C ILE A 188 -21.48 -21.05 21.20
N VAL A 189 -20.54 -21.70 21.90
CA VAL A 189 -20.83 -22.95 22.63
C VAL A 189 -21.86 -22.69 23.72
N VAL A 190 -21.68 -21.64 24.54
CA VAL A 190 -22.63 -21.32 25.61
C VAL A 190 -23.98 -20.91 25.04
N GLY A 191 -24.01 -20.08 23.98
CA GLY A 191 -25.26 -19.68 23.31
C GLY A 191 -26.02 -20.86 22.69
N VAL A 192 -25.31 -21.81 22.05
CA VAL A 192 -25.92 -23.03 21.50
C VAL A 192 -26.49 -23.91 22.62
N VAL A 193 -25.75 -24.10 23.72
CA VAL A 193 -26.24 -24.85 24.89
C VAL A 193 -27.48 -24.19 25.48
N GLN A 194 -27.48 -22.87 25.65
CA GLN A 194 -28.63 -22.12 26.13
C GLN A 194 -29.84 -22.24 25.19
N GLN A 195 -29.61 -22.20 23.88
CA GLN A 195 -30.68 -22.37 22.89
C GLN A 195 -31.29 -23.77 22.92
N VAL A 196 -30.45 -24.82 23.01
CA VAL A 196 -30.92 -26.21 23.07
C VAL A 196 -31.63 -26.52 24.40
N THR A 197 -31.20 -25.89 25.49
CA THR A 197 -31.85 -26.03 26.80
C THR A 197 -33.05 -25.11 27.00
N GLY A 198 -33.35 -24.22 26.05
CA GLY A 198 -34.45 -23.25 26.13
C GLY A 198 -34.22 -22.11 27.12
N THR A 199 -32.97 -21.90 27.56
CA THR A 199 -32.58 -20.83 28.51
C THR A 199 -32.03 -19.58 27.83
N LEU A 200 -31.91 -19.57 26.50
CA LEU A 200 -31.45 -18.40 25.76
C LEU A 200 -32.47 -17.26 25.88
N GLY A 201 -32.01 -16.11 26.40
CA GLY A 201 -32.82 -14.91 26.50
C GLY A 201 -33.07 -14.24 25.13
N GLN A 202 -33.91 -13.21 25.15
CA GLN A 202 -34.10 -12.30 24.01
C GLN A 202 -33.13 -11.11 24.13
N ALA A 203 -32.67 -10.61 22.99
CA ALA A 203 -31.87 -9.40 22.94
C ALA A 203 -32.68 -8.18 23.39
N ALA A 204 -32.00 -7.18 23.95
CA ALA A 204 -32.63 -5.91 24.27
C ALA A 204 -33.23 -5.23 23.02
N SER A 205 -32.72 -5.53 21.83
CA SER A 205 -33.26 -5.06 20.55
C SER A 205 -34.47 -5.83 20.05
N ALA A 206 -34.76 -7.02 20.59
CA ALA A 206 -35.91 -7.83 20.17
C ALA A 206 -37.26 -7.17 20.46
N ARG A 207 -37.27 -6.18 21.38
CA ARG A 207 -38.45 -5.36 21.69
C ARG A 207 -38.77 -4.32 20.62
N TYR A 208 -37.82 -4.00 19.73
CA TYR A 208 -38.07 -3.05 18.67
C TYR A 208 -38.86 -3.73 17.56
N GLU A 209 -39.77 -2.96 16.97
CA GLU A 209 -40.38 -3.30 15.70
C GLU A 209 -39.58 -2.63 14.59
N LEU A 210 -38.94 -3.44 13.76
CA LEU A 210 -38.18 -2.98 12.61
C LEU A 210 -39.07 -2.94 11.36
N LEU A 211 -39.46 -1.73 10.96
CA LEU A 211 -40.24 -1.50 9.77
C LEU A 211 -39.36 -1.55 8.50
N PRO A 212 -39.91 -1.96 7.34
CA PRO A 212 -39.20 -1.86 6.07
C PRO A 212 -38.82 -0.41 5.76
N ALA A 213 -37.63 -0.23 5.18
CA ALA A 213 -37.20 1.06 4.65
C ALA A 213 -38.13 1.54 3.52
N GLU A 214 -38.11 2.85 3.23
CA GLU A 214 -38.89 3.40 2.11
C GLU A 214 -38.56 2.66 0.80
N GLY A 215 -39.60 2.18 0.11
CA GLY A 215 -39.47 1.37 -1.11
C GLY A 215 -39.25 -0.13 -0.92
N TYR A 216 -39.16 -0.62 0.33
CA TYR A 216 -38.98 -2.04 0.66
C TYR A 216 -40.21 -2.71 1.32
N GLY A 217 -41.30 -1.99 1.53
CA GLY A 217 -42.51 -2.50 2.21
C GLY A 217 -43.30 -3.56 1.43
N GLU A 218 -43.32 -3.48 0.10
CA GLU A 218 -44.00 -4.44 -0.78
C GLU A 218 -43.02 -5.05 -1.79
N LEU A 219 -42.10 -5.87 -1.30
CA LEU A 219 -41.13 -6.55 -2.16
C LEU A 219 -41.84 -7.62 -2.99
N THR A 220 -41.83 -7.45 -4.31
CA THR A 220 -42.12 -8.53 -5.26
C THR A 220 -41.11 -9.68 -5.07
N THR A 221 -41.41 -10.88 -5.59
CA THR A 221 -40.47 -12.02 -5.56
C THR A 221 -39.09 -11.66 -6.14
N LEU A 222 -39.07 -10.86 -7.22
CA LEU A 222 -37.83 -10.37 -7.81
C LEU A 222 -37.11 -9.38 -6.90
N GLY A 223 -37.85 -8.48 -6.23
CA GLY A 223 -37.30 -7.58 -5.22
C GLY A 223 -36.67 -8.32 -4.04
N LEU A 224 -37.32 -9.39 -3.56
CA LEU A 224 -36.78 -10.25 -2.50
C LEU A 224 -35.49 -10.93 -2.96
N ILE A 225 -35.47 -11.55 -4.15
CA ILE A 225 -34.25 -12.17 -4.71
C ILE A 225 -33.12 -11.14 -4.80
N PHE A 226 -33.41 -9.91 -5.26
CA PHE A 226 -32.43 -8.84 -5.34
C PHE A 226 -31.89 -8.44 -3.96
N LEU A 227 -32.76 -8.37 -2.94
CA LEU A 227 -32.35 -8.11 -1.56
C LEU A 227 -31.47 -9.23 -1.01
N LEU A 228 -31.81 -10.49 -1.25
CA LEU A 228 -31.00 -11.64 -0.82
C LEU A 228 -29.64 -11.62 -1.48
N LEU A 229 -29.58 -11.33 -2.79
CA LEU A 229 -28.32 -11.15 -3.52
C LEU A 229 -27.50 -9.98 -2.97
N ARG A 230 -28.15 -8.87 -2.61
CA ARG A 230 -27.51 -7.70 -1.99
C ARG A 230 -26.95 -8.03 -0.60
N SER A 231 -27.70 -8.76 0.23
CA SER A 231 -27.26 -9.20 1.57
C SER A 231 -26.11 -10.21 1.48
N PHE A 232 -26.20 -11.15 0.54
CA PHE A 232 -25.12 -12.08 0.22
C PHE A 232 -23.85 -11.37 -0.26
N ALA A 233 -23.98 -10.36 -1.12
CA ALA A 233 -22.85 -9.54 -1.56
C ALA A 233 -22.19 -8.82 -0.37
N SER A 234 -22.98 -8.21 0.52
CA SER A 234 -22.50 -7.59 1.77
C SER A 234 -21.80 -8.58 2.70
N GLY A 235 -22.41 -9.75 2.93
CA GLY A 235 -21.84 -10.82 3.75
C GLY A 235 -20.57 -11.47 3.16
N SER A 236 -20.35 -11.31 1.85
CA SER A 236 -19.14 -11.80 1.19
C SER A 236 -17.87 -11.07 1.64
N VAL A 237 -18.00 -9.99 2.42
CA VAL A 237 -16.87 -9.40 3.14
C VAL A 237 -16.22 -10.39 4.11
N ALA A 238 -16.90 -11.45 4.56
CA ALA A 238 -16.25 -12.51 5.35
C ALA A 238 -15.10 -13.21 4.61
N LEU A 239 -15.06 -13.14 3.27
CA LEU A 239 -14.04 -13.78 2.42
C LEU A 239 -12.76 -12.96 2.27
N THR A 240 -12.75 -11.75 2.79
CA THR A 240 -11.61 -10.86 2.69
C THR A 240 -10.47 -11.40 3.57
N GLY A 241 -9.23 -11.03 3.28
CA GLY A 241 -8.07 -11.58 4.00
C GLY A 241 -7.60 -12.99 3.62
N VAL A 242 -8.33 -13.73 2.77
CA VAL A 242 -7.82 -14.98 2.14
C VAL A 242 -6.48 -14.73 1.42
N GLN A 243 -6.32 -13.53 0.87
CA GLN A 243 -5.11 -13.07 0.16
C GLN A 243 -3.91 -12.91 1.09
N GLY A 244 -4.13 -12.57 2.37
CA GLY A 244 -3.07 -12.44 3.37
C GLY A 244 -2.26 -13.73 3.48
N VAL A 245 -2.95 -14.88 3.51
CA VAL A 245 -2.32 -16.21 3.55
C VAL A 245 -1.57 -16.54 2.26
N ALA A 246 -2.14 -16.20 1.10
CA ALA A 246 -1.51 -16.43 -0.20
C ALA A 246 -0.25 -15.56 -0.40
N ASN A 247 -0.25 -14.34 0.13
CA ASN A 247 0.88 -13.43 0.10
C ASN A 247 1.98 -13.85 1.10
N GLY A 248 1.60 -14.43 2.24
CA GLY A 248 2.48 -14.87 3.33
C GLY A 248 3.21 -16.20 3.11
N VAL A 249 2.95 -16.92 2.01
CA VAL A 249 3.57 -18.24 1.71
C VAL A 249 5.10 -18.26 1.90
N PRO A 250 5.88 -17.25 1.43
CA PRO A 250 7.34 -17.27 1.54
C PRO A 250 7.85 -17.27 2.99
N ALA A 251 7.09 -16.72 3.93
CA ALA A 251 7.49 -16.59 5.33
C ALA A 251 7.21 -17.85 6.18
N LEU A 252 6.52 -18.85 5.62
CA LEU A 252 6.24 -20.11 6.31
C LEU A 252 7.41 -21.08 6.26
N ARG A 253 7.53 -21.93 7.29
CA ARG A 253 8.44 -23.09 7.28
C ARG A 253 8.08 -24.07 6.16
N ARG A 254 9.10 -24.75 5.61
CA ARG A 254 8.91 -25.82 4.63
C ARG A 254 8.15 -26.99 5.28
N PRO A 255 7.25 -27.68 4.56
CA PRO A 255 6.78 -27.42 3.19
C PRO A 255 5.82 -26.22 3.10
N LYS A 256 6.22 -25.16 2.37
CA LYS A 256 5.55 -23.84 2.39
C LYS A 256 4.10 -23.90 1.88
N SER A 257 3.90 -24.40 0.65
CA SER A 257 2.58 -24.45 0.02
C SER A 257 1.59 -25.34 0.78
N ARG A 258 2.04 -26.49 1.32
CA ARG A 258 1.17 -27.39 2.09
C ARG A 258 0.70 -26.74 3.39
N ASN A 259 1.62 -26.03 4.07
CA ASN A 259 1.31 -25.29 5.29
C ASN A 259 0.31 -24.15 5.00
N ALA A 260 0.54 -23.35 3.97
CA ALA A 260 -0.38 -22.28 3.57
C ALA A 260 -1.76 -22.81 3.14
N ALA A 261 -1.81 -23.89 2.34
CA ALA A 261 -3.07 -24.52 1.95
C ALA A 261 -3.86 -25.07 3.15
N SER A 262 -3.17 -25.56 4.18
CA SER A 262 -3.81 -25.98 5.43
C SER A 262 -4.29 -24.81 6.28
N ILE A 263 -3.56 -23.70 6.30
CA ILE A 263 -4.00 -22.46 6.99
C ILE A 263 -5.28 -21.94 6.34
N LEU A 264 -5.31 -21.85 5.00
CA LEU A 264 -6.51 -21.45 4.24
C LEU A 264 -7.73 -22.31 4.58
N ALA A 265 -7.56 -23.63 4.66
CA ALA A 265 -8.66 -24.55 4.97
C ALA A 265 -9.17 -24.39 6.41
N VAL A 266 -8.27 -24.24 7.38
CA VAL A 266 -8.64 -24.03 8.79
C VAL A 266 -9.32 -22.67 8.98
N MET A 267 -8.79 -21.62 8.35
CA MET A 267 -9.38 -20.28 8.36
C MET A 267 -10.80 -20.30 7.78
N ALA A 268 -11.01 -20.97 6.65
CA ALA A 268 -12.33 -21.11 6.05
C ALA A 268 -13.31 -21.85 6.98
N ALA A 269 -12.88 -22.97 7.56
CA ALA A 269 -13.70 -23.73 8.50
C ALA A 269 -14.11 -22.87 9.71
N ILE A 270 -13.15 -22.18 10.34
CA ILE A 270 -13.40 -21.29 11.48
C ILE A 270 -14.36 -20.17 11.08
N SER A 271 -14.10 -19.49 9.96
CA SER A 271 -14.90 -18.32 9.54
C SER A 271 -16.33 -18.73 9.17
N ILE A 272 -16.50 -19.87 8.49
CA ILE A 272 -17.83 -20.43 8.18
C ILE A 272 -18.56 -20.82 9.47
N THR A 273 -17.91 -21.54 10.38
CA THR A 273 -18.52 -21.92 11.66
C THR A 273 -18.97 -20.70 12.45
N ILE A 274 -18.11 -19.68 12.61
CA ILE A 274 -18.48 -18.46 13.33
C ILE A 274 -19.63 -17.75 12.63
N THR A 275 -19.53 -17.50 11.32
CA THR A 275 -20.57 -16.77 10.57
C THR A 275 -21.93 -17.46 10.66
N VAL A 276 -21.99 -18.77 10.42
CA VAL A 276 -23.24 -19.54 10.46
C VAL A 276 -23.80 -19.63 11.88
N SER A 277 -22.95 -19.90 12.87
CA SER A 277 -23.40 -20.01 14.28
C SER A 277 -23.89 -18.67 14.82
N VAL A 278 -23.20 -17.56 14.53
CA VAL A 278 -23.62 -16.23 14.98
C VAL A 278 -24.90 -15.81 14.26
N LEU A 279 -25.05 -16.03 12.96
CA LEU A 279 -26.31 -15.76 12.24
C LEU A 279 -27.48 -16.55 12.83
N TRP A 280 -27.27 -17.84 13.12
CA TRP A 280 -28.29 -18.69 13.73
C TRP A 280 -28.68 -18.21 15.13
N LEU A 281 -27.70 -17.87 15.98
CA LEU A 281 -27.95 -17.31 17.31
C LEU A 281 -28.60 -15.91 17.27
N THR A 282 -28.26 -15.10 16.26
CA THR A 282 -28.87 -13.78 16.01
C THR A 282 -30.36 -13.93 15.76
N ARG A 283 -30.73 -14.88 14.89
CA ARG A 283 -32.13 -15.24 14.64
C ARG A 283 -32.81 -15.77 15.90
N ALA A 284 -32.15 -16.64 16.66
CA ALA A 284 -32.72 -17.26 17.85
C ALA A 284 -32.98 -16.26 19.00
N SER A 285 -32.09 -15.27 19.16
CA SER A 285 -32.18 -14.22 20.19
C SER A 285 -32.97 -12.98 19.76
N GLY A 286 -33.55 -12.99 18.55
CA GLY A 286 -34.38 -11.89 18.06
C GLY A 286 -33.64 -10.57 17.85
N ILE A 287 -32.32 -10.60 17.62
CA ILE A 287 -31.53 -9.39 17.43
C ILE A 287 -32.01 -8.62 16.20
N GLN A 288 -32.34 -7.35 16.40
CA GLN A 288 -32.72 -6.42 15.34
C GLN A 288 -31.75 -5.24 15.31
N ILE A 289 -31.26 -4.91 14.12
CA ILE A 289 -30.37 -3.77 13.89
C ILE A 289 -30.80 -3.08 12.59
N ALA A 290 -30.88 -1.77 12.59
CA ALA A 290 -31.21 -0.96 11.43
C ALA A 290 -30.03 -0.08 11.01
N ALA A 291 -29.82 0.09 9.71
CA ALA A 291 -28.87 1.07 9.20
C ALA A 291 -29.33 2.52 9.47
N ASP A 292 -30.64 2.73 9.46
CA ASP A 292 -31.28 3.99 9.84
C ASP A 292 -32.13 3.77 11.10
N PRO A 293 -31.77 4.39 12.24
CA PRO A 293 -32.52 4.28 13.49
C PRO A 293 -34.00 4.66 13.36
N ALA A 294 -34.38 5.49 12.38
CA ALA A 294 -35.78 5.88 12.14
C ALA A 294 -36.71 4.70 11.77
N GLN A 295 -36.13 3.58 11.33
CA GLN A 295 -36.86 2.32 11.05
C GLN A 295 -37.26 1.57 12.32
N LEU A 296 -36.58 1.84 13.44
CA LEU A 296 -36.87 1.19 14.71
C LEU A 296 -38.02 1.91 15.41
N ARG A 297 -39.01 1.14 15.84
CA ARG A 297 -40.11 1.60 16.66
C ARG A 297 -40.09 0.89 18.01
N LEU A 298 -40.31 1.64 19.08
CA LEU A 298 -40.60 1.10 20.41
C LEU A 298 -42.02 1.53 20.76
N ASP A 299 -42.92 0.56 20.93
CA ASP A 299 -44.34 0.80 21.23
C ASP A 299 -45.02 1.77 20.22
N GLY A 300 -44.67 1.65 18.94
CA GLY A 300 -45.20 2.49 17.84
C GLY A 300 -44.53 3.87 17.70
N GLN A 301 -43.67 4.28 18.64
CA GLN A 301 -42.94 5.55 18.57
C GLN A 301 -41.54 5.36 17.94
N PRO A 302 -41.06 6.32 17.14
CA PRO A 302 -39.69 6.27 16.61
C PRO A 302 -38.70 6.31 17.76
N VAL A 303 -37.71 5.45 17.71
CA VAL A 303 -36.61 5.50 18.67
C VAL A 303 -35.76 6.74 18.40
N SER A 304 -35.15 7.34 19.44
CA SER A 304 -34.34 8.54 19.31
C SER A 304 -33.22 8.38 18.26
N GLU A 305 -32.98 9.40 17.44
CA GLU A 305 -31.89 9.41 16.45
C GLU A 305 -30.51 9.19 17.10
N ASP A 306 -30.36 9.56 18.37
CA ASP A 306 -29.14 9.36 19.17
C ASP A 306 -28.96 7.92 19.70
N LEU A 307 -29.86 6.97 19.36
CA LEU A 307 -29.72 5.58 19.79
C LEU A 307 -28.51 4.93 19.13
N VAL A 308 -27.47 4.69 19.93
CA VAL A 308 -26.32 3.88 19.52
C VAL A 308 -26.68 2.40 19.61
N GLN A 309 -26.75 1.75 18.46
CA GLN A 309 -26.96 0.31 18.37
C GLN A 309 -25.63 -0.44 18.57
N ASP A 310 -25.60 -1.41 19.49
CA ASP A 310 -24.46 -2.32 19.62
C ASP A 310 -24.35 -3.24 18.39
N THR A 311 -23.13 -3.69 18.08
CA THR A 311 -22.87 -4.72 17.06
C THR A 311 -23.56 -6.05 17.38
N VAL A 312 -23.77 -6.93 16.38
CA VAL A 312 -24.44 -8.22 16.60
C VAL A 312 -23.69 -9.04 17.64
N LEU A 313 -22.36 -9.09 17.59
CA LEU A 313 -21.54 -9.77 18.60
C LEU A 313 -21.68 -9.13 19.98
N GLY A 314 -21.74 -7.80 20.05
CA GLY A 314 -21.97 -7.07 21.30
C GLY A 314 -23.31 -7.46 21.94
N GLN A 315 -24.40 -7.42 21.17
CA GLN A 315 -25.73 -7.81 21.65
C GLN A 315 -25.79 -9.29 22.04
N LEU A 316 -25.25 -10.17 21.20
CA LEU A 316 -25.25 -11.60 21.47
C LEU A 316 -24.45 -11.94 22.74
N SER A 317 -23.34 -11.25 22.98
CA SER A 317 -22.58 -11.43 24.23
C SER A 317 -23.39 -11.04 25.47
N LYS A 318 -24.20 -9.97 25.38
CA LYS A 318 -25.08 -9.53 26.47
C LYS A 318 -26.23 -10.52 26.72
N VAL A 319 -26.76 -11.14 25.66
CA VAL A 319 -27.80 -12.18 25.77
C VAL A 319 -27.25 -13.44 26.43
N VAL A 320 -26.07 -13.91 26.00
CA VAL A 320 -25.52 -15.19 26.44
C VAL A 320 -24.90 -15.13 27.84
N PHE A 321 -24.16 -14.06 28.15
CA PHE A 321 -23.43 -13.95 29.42
C PHE A 321 -24.11 -13.03 30.44
N GLY A 322 -25.11 -12.26 30.03
CA GLY A 322 -25.71 -11.20 30.85
C GLY A 322 -24.97 -9.87 30.75
N THR A 323 -25.72 -8.78 30.88
CA THR A 323 -25.20 -7.41 30.78
C THR A 323 -24.19 -7.12 31.91
N GLY A 324 -23.05 -6.52 31.59
CA GLY A 324 -22.00 -6.20 32.57
C GLY A 324 -21.16 -7.39 33.04
N SER A 325 -21.39 -8.59 32.51
CA SER A 325 -20.59 -9.78 32.84
C SER A 325 -19.16 -9.70 32.28
N PHE A 326 -18.26 -10.48 32.88
CA PHE A 326 -16.90 -10.64 32.36
C PHE A 326 -16.87 -11.17 30.92
N GLY A 327 -17.84 -12.01 30.53
CA GLY A 327 -17.93 -12.54 29.17
C GLY A 327 -18.17 -11.47 28.11
N VAL A 328 -19.03 -10.47 28.40
CA VAL A 328 -19.25 -9.32 27.52
C VAL A 328 -17.97 -8.51 27.35
N LEU A 329 -17.28 -8.21 28.45
CA LEU A 329 -16.02 -7.46 28.42
C LEU A 329 -14.94 -8.21 27.64
N LEU A 330 -14.85 -9.52 27.82
CA LEU A 330 -13.91 -10.38 27.11
C LEU A 330 -14.13 -10.31 25.60
N VAL A 331 -15.37 -10.49 25.13
CA VAL A 331 -15.72 -10.42 23.70
C VAL A 331 -15.44 -9.02 23.13
N ALA A 332 -15.81 -7.95 23.84
CA ALA A 332 -15.59 -6.58 23.39
C ALA A 332 -14.08 -6.27 23.22
N ILE A 333 -13.27 -6.56 24.24
CA ILE A 333 -11.82 -6.30 24.22
C ILE A 333 -11.15 -7.13 23.14
N THR A 334 -11.42 -8.44 23.08
CA THR A 334 -10.74 -9.30 22.09
C THR A 334 -11.13 -8.94 20.67
N THR A 335 -12.38 -8.54 20.41
CA THR A 335 -12.84 -8.07 19.09
C THR A 335 -12.14 -6.76 18.71
N GLY A 336 -12.10 -5.78 19.60
CA GLY A 336 -11.41 -4.51 19.36
C GLY A 336 -9.92 -4.71 19.08
N VAL A 337 -9.22 -5.50 19.90
CA VAL A 337 -7.79 -5.81 19.68
C VAL A 337 -7.58 -6.58 18.38
N MET A 338 -8.47 -7.51 18.03
CA MET A 338 -8.39 -8.27 16.80
C MET A 338 -8.46 -7.38 15.55
N LEU A 339 -9.32 -6.36 15.56
CA LEU A 339 -9.43 -5.39 14.48
C LEU A 339 -8.14 -4.56 14.31
N PHE A 340 -7.46 -4.21 15.41
CA PHE A 340 -6.14 -3.59 15.31
C PHE A 340 -5.07 -4.53 14.74
N VAL A 341 -5.12 -5.83 15.09
CA VAL A 341 -4.23 -6.84 14.50
C VAL A 341 -4.48 -6.96 13.00
N ALA A 342 -5.74 -6.89 12.55
CA ALA A 342 -6.09 -6.92 11.13
C ALA A 342 -5.51 -5.72 10.36
N ALA A 343 -5.68 -4.49 10.86
CA ALA A 343 -5.05 -3.31 10.27
C ALA A 343 -3.52 -3.42 10.20
N ASN A 344 -2.89 -4.05 11.19
CA ASN A 344 -1.44 -4.27 11.19
C ASN A 344 -0.98 -5.24 10.09
N THR A 345 -1.84 -6.16 9.64
CA THR A 345 -1.51 -7.02 8.49
C THR A 345 -1.33 -6.23 7.20
N ALA A 346 -2.13 -5.19 6.99
CA ALA A 346 -2.01 -4.31 5.82
C ALA A 346 -0.72 -3.49 5.87
N PHE A 347 -0.33 -2.99 7.05
CA PHE A 347 0.96 -2.31 7.25
C PHE A 347 2.17 -3.21 6.95
N ASN A 348 2.04 -4.53 7.13
CA ASN A 348 3.07 -5.50 6.79
C ASN A 348 3.00 -5.95 5.31
N GLY A 349 1.80 -6.11 4.74
CA GLY A 349 1.56 -6.64 3.40
C GLY A 349 1.71 -5.62 2.28
N PHE A 350 1.11 -4.44 2.45
CA PHE A 350 1.10 -3.38 1.42
C PHE A 350 2.49 -2.94 0.98
N PRO A 351 3.46 -2.66 1.88
CA PRO A 351 4.75 -2.17 1.43
C PRO A 351 5.52 -3.21 0.61
N VAL A 352 5.29 -4.51 0.87
CA VAL A 352 5.83 -5.60 0.05
C VAL A 352 5.19 -5.59 -1.34
N LEU A 353 3.87 -5.46 -1.44
CA LEU A 353 3.17 -5.32 -2.72
C LEU A 353 3.67 -4.10 -3.51
N ALA A 354 3.71 -2.92 -2.87
CA ALA A 354 4.18 -1.68 -3.48
C ALA A 354 5.61 -1.82 -4.00
N SER A 355 6.48 -2.51 -3.26
CA SER A 355 7.85 -2.77 -3.71
C SER A 355 7.91 -3.69 -4.94
N ARG A 356 7.01 -4.69 -5.05
CA ARG A 356 6.91 -5.57 -6.23
C ARG A 356 6.41 -4.80 -7.45
N LEU A 357 5.33 -4.03 -7.28
CA LEU A 357 4.79 -3.16 -8.33
C LEU A 357 5.83 -2.13 -8.82
N ALA A 358 6.63 -1.57 -7.91
CA ALA A 358 7.70 -0.66 -8.27
C ALA A 358 8.87 -1.33 -9.00
N ARG A 359 9.23 -2.58 -8.65
CA ARG A 359 10.22 -3.38 -9.41
C ARG A 359 9.73 -3.66 -10.83
N ASP A 360 8.44 -3.91 -10.99
CA ASP A 360 7.79 -4.11 -12.28
C ASP A 360 7.49 -2.79 -13.04
N ARG A 361 7.99 -1.66 -12.54
CA ARG A 361 7.90 -0.32 -13.14
C ARG A 361 6.47 0.26 -13.20
N PHE A 362 5.55 -0.26 -12.40
CA PHE A 362 4.19 0.31 -12.27
C PHE A 362 4.10 1.40 -11.21
N LEU A 363 5.05 1.47 -10.29
CA LEU A 363 5.13 2.51 -9.26
C LEU A 363 6.52 3.17 -9.22
N PRO A 364 6.66 4.37 -8.65
CA PRO A 364 7.94 5.06 -8.56
C PRO A 364 9.04 4.21 -7.89
N ARG A 365 10.26 4.28 -8.44
CA ARG A 365 11.43 3.50 -7.95
C ARG A 365 11.75 3.71 -6.47
N GLY A 366 11.36 4.85 -5.88
CA GLY A 366 11.51 5.14 -4.45
C GLY A 366 10.77 4.18 -3.51
N LEU A 367 9.82 3.38 -4.01
CA LEU A 367 9.13 2.33 -3.23
C LEU A 367 9.88 1.00 -3.21
N VAL A 368 10.93 0.83 -4.04
CA VAL A 368 11.77 -0.38 -4.05
C VAL A 368 12.75 -0.40 -2.87
N SER A 369 13.22 0.77 -2.44
CA SER A 369 14.22 0.89 -1.38
C SER A 369 13.64 0.63 0.00
N ARG A 370 14.31 -0.23 0.78
CA ARG A 370 14.06 -0.38 2.22
C ARG A 370 14.73 0.78 2.97
N GLY A 371 14.05 1.29 3.99
CA GLY A 371 14.56 2.35 4.87
C GLY A 371 15.64 1.83 5.83
N GLN A 372 16.12 2.72 6.71
CA GLN A 372 17.22 2.46 7.66
C GLN A 372 16.95 1.33 8.66
N ARG A 373 15.68 0.97 8.89
CA ARG A 373 15.28 -0.19 9.71
C ARG A 373 14.84 -1.40 8.89
N LEU A 374 15.23 -1.47 7.62
CA LEU A 374 14.90 -2.55 6.68
C LEU A 374 13.39 -2.70 6.39
N ALA A 375 12.56 -1.75 6.85
CA ALA A 375 11.14 -1.62 6.50
C ALA A 375 10.98 -0.74 5.25
N TYR A 376 9.95 -1.00 4.43
CA TYR A 376 9.61 -0.18 3.26
C TYR A 376 8.87 1.10 3.70
N SER A 377 9.60 2.05 4.29
CA SER A 377 9.03 3.25 4.93
C SER A 377 8.12 4.08 4.02
N ASN A 378 8.48 4.24 2.74
CA ASN A 378 7.66 4.99 1.78
C ASN A 378 6.30 4.29 1.52
N GLY A 379 6.27 2.95 1.51
CA GLY A 379 5.03 2.19 1.39
C GLY A 379 4.15 2.34 2.63
N ILE A 380 4.75 2.28 3.83
CA ILE A 380 4.02 2.49 5.10
C ILE A 380 3.39 3.89 5.16
N LEU A 381 4.14 4.92 4.78
CA LEU A 381 3.66 6.30 4.77
C LEU A 381 2.56 6.53 3.74
N LEU A 382 2.69 5.93 2.55
CA LEU A 382 1.67 6.01 1.49
C LEU A 382 0.35 5.37 1.96
N LEU A 383 0.42 4.18 2.56
CA LEU A 383 -0.74 3.50 3.13
C LEU A 383 -1.39 4.35 4.22
N ALA A 384 -0.59 4.81 5.20
CA ALA A 384 -1.08 5.62 6.31
C ALA A 384 -1.78 6.90 5.84
N GLY A 385 -1.17 7.64 4.92
CA GLY A 385 -1.73 8.88 4.40
C GLY A 385 -3.05 8.65 3.67
N ALA A 386 -3.12 7.62 2.83
CA ALA A 386 -4.34 7.27 2.11
C ALA A 386 -5.46 6.77 3.04
N SER A 387 -5.13 5.93 4.02
CA SER A 387 -6.11 5.42 4.99
C SER A 387 -6.62 6.53 5.92
N VAL A 388 -5.76 7.43 6.41
CA VAL A 388 -6.20 8.60 7.20
C VAL A 388 -7.12 9.50 6.37
N ALA A 389 -6.76 9.81 5.12
CA ALA A 389 -7.60 10.61 4.25
C ALA A 389 -8.99 9.98 4.08
N LEU A 390 -9.05 8.66 3.87
CA LEU A 390 -10.31 7.96 3.71
C LEU A 390 -11.15 7.96 5.00
N VAL A 391 -10.54 7.68 6.15
CA VAL A 391 -11.21 7.71 7.47
C VAL A 391 -11.81 9.09 7.75
N LEU A 392 -11.10 10.17 7.42
CA LEU A 392 -11.57 11.54 7.63
C LEU A 392 -12.72 11.92 6.67
N VAL A 393 -12.62 11.54 5.39
CA VAL A 393 -13.68 11.80 4.39
C VAL A 393 -14.98 11.10 4.76
N TYR A 394 -14.89 9.83 5.18
CA TYR A 394 -16.03 9.00 5.56
C TYR A 394 -16.41 9.12 7.03
N ARG A 395 -15.79 10.01 7.81
CA ARG A 395 -16.08 10.20 9.24
C ARG A 395 -16.09 8.88 10.05
N ALA A 396 -15.24 7.92 9.67
CA ALA A 396 -15.16 6.58 10.25
C ALA A 396 -16.49 5.76 10.21
N THR A 397 -17.33 5.92 9.19
CA THR A 397 -18.52 5.08 8.96
C THR A 397 -18.13 3.73 8.35
N VAL A 398 -18.19 2.66 9.15
CA VAL A 398 -17.76 1.32 8.75
C VAL A 398 -18.57 0.77 7.57
N THR A 399 -19.89 0.93 7.57
CA THR A 399 -20.78 0.39 6.52
C THR A 399 -20.49 0.97 5.13
N GLU A 400 -20.14 2.26 5.03
CA GLU A 400 -19.79 2.88 3.74
C GLU A 400 -18.41 2.39 3.25
N LEU A 401 -17.44 2.28 4.17
CA LEU A 401 -16.09 1.79 3.88
C LEU A 401 -16.10 0.31 3.45
N ILE A 402 -16.89 -0.55 4.11
CA ILE A 402 -17.01 -1.98 3.77
C ILE A 402 -17.54 -2.17 2.34
N GLN A 403 -18.50 -1.36 1.92
CA GLN A 403 -19.09 -1.51 0.58
C GLN A 403 -18.07 -1.23 -0.54
N MET A 404 -17.12 -0.32 -0.31
CA MET A 404 -16.03 -0.05 -1.25
C MET A 404 -15.02 -1.21 -1.32
N TYR A 405 -14.85 -1.93 -0.21
CA TYR A 405 -13.82 -2.95 -0.02
C TYR A 405 -14.08 -4.21 -0.85
N ILE A 406 -15.33 -4.66 -0.90
CA ILE A 406 -15.75 -5.89 -1.57
C ILE A 406 -15.41 -5.87 -3.07
N VAL A 407 -15.55 -4.71 -3.73
CA VAL A 407 -15.31 -4.57 -5.18
C VAL A 407 -13.88 -4.91 -5.56
N GLY A 408 -12.89 -4.35 -4.86
CA GLY A 408 -11.47 -4.56 -5.18
C GLY A 408 -11.06 -6.02 -5.03
N VAL A 409 -11.52 -6.66 -3.95
CA VAL A 409 -11.25 -8.08 -3.67
C VAL A 409 -11.81 -8.97 -4.77
N PHE A 410 -13.07 -8.77 -5.17
CA PHE A 410 -13.68 -9.61 -6.20
C PHE A 410 -13.13 -9.35 -7.61
N ILE A 411 -12.66 -8.14 -7.92
CA ILE A 411 -11.88 -7.88 -9.15
C ILE A 411 -10.60 -8.71 -9.14
N SER A 412 -9.85 -8.64 -8.03
CA SER A 412 -8.61 -9.40 -7.86
C SER A 412 -8.85 -10.90 -7.98
N PHE A 413 -9.89 -11.42 -7.31
CA PHE A 413 -10.28 -12.83 -7.38
C PHE A 413 -10.59 -13.22 -8.81
N THR A 414 -11.53 -12.54 -9.46
CA THR A 414 -12.00 -12.88 -10.81
C THR A 414 -10.84 -12.97 -11.80
N VAL A 415 -9.99 -11.95 -11.84
CA VAL A 415 -8.87 -11.88 -12.79
C VAL A 415 -7.79 -12.93 -12.45
N SER A 416 -7.48 -13.13 -11.16
CA SER A 416 -6.55 -14.16 -10.69
C SER A 416 -7.03 -15.57 -11.06
N GLN A 417 -8.33 -15.85 -10.89
CA GLN A 417 -8.94 -17.12 -11.26
C GLN A 417 -8.83 -17.39 -12.76
N ILE A 418 -9.15 -16.41 -13.59
CA ILE A 418 -8.99 -16.49 -15.05
C ILE A 418 -7.51 -16.75 -15.41
N GLY A 419 -6.58 -16.10 -14.70
CA GLY A 419 -5.14 -16.32 -14.83
C GLY A 419 -4.74 -17.78 -14.53
N LEU A 420 -5.28 -18.38 -13.47
CA LEU A 420 -5.04 -19.78 -13.12
C LEU A 420 -5.64 -20.74 -14.16
N VAL A 421 -6.84 -20.46 -14.68
CA VAL A 421 -7.43 -21.28 -15.76
C VAL A 421 -6.50 -21.29 -16.98
N ARG A 422 -5.95 -20.13 -17.36
CA ARG A 422 -4.97 -20.03 -18.46
C ARG A 422 -3.66 -20.75 -18.13
N HIS A 423 -3.20 -20.68 -16.89
CA HIS A 423 -2.03 -21.42 -16.40
C HIS A 423 -2.20 -22.93 -16.60
N TRP A 424 -3.30 -23.51 -16.12
CA TRP A 424 -3.56 -24.94 -16.24
C TRP A 424 -3.78 -25.36 -17.69
N ASN A 425 -4.45 -24.54 -18.51
CA ASN A 425 -4.58 -24.81 -19.95
C ASN A 425 -3.23 -24.87 -20.66
N ARG A 426 -2.25 -24.04 -20.27
CA ARG A 426 -0.89 -24.09 -20.82
C ARG A 426 -0.17 -25.37 -20.38
N GLN A 427 -0.23 -25.75 -19.10
CA GLN A 427 0.43 -26.97 -18.61
C GLN A 427 -0.19 -28.25 -19.18
N LEU A 428 -1.52 -28.29 -19.32
CA LEU A 428 -2.24 -29.42 -19.92
C LEU A 428 -1.87 -29.71 -21.38
N ARG A 429 -1.31 -28.73 -22.11
CA ARG A 429 -0.83 -28.92 -23.48
C ARG A 429 0.50 -29.68 -23.54
N THR A 430 1.31 -29.62 -22.50
CA THR A 430 2.65 -30.21 -22.46
C THR A 430 2.73 -31.46 -21.60
N GLU A 431 1.75 -31.69 -20.72
CA GLU A 431 1.76 -32.80 -19.78
C GLU A 431 1.31 -34.13 -20.43
N LEU A 432 2.21 -35.10 -20.46
CA LEU A 432 1.98 -36.42 -21.07
C LEU A 432 1.40 -37.44 -20.07
N SER A 433 1.60 -37.24 -18.77
CA SER A 433 1.18 -38.23 -17.77
C SER A 433 -0.31 -38.15 -17.43
N VAL A 434 -1.03 -39.27 -17.58
CA VAL A 434 -2.50 -39.33 -17.36
C VAL A 434 -2.89 -38.94 -15.94
N ARG A 435 -2.14 -39.43 -14.93
CA ARG A 435 -2.44 -39.16 -13.52
C ARG A 435 -2.31 -37.68 -13.16
N GLN A 436 -1.26 -37.00 -13.65
CA GLN A 436 -1.09 -35.57 -13.39
C GLN A 436 -2.11 -34.75 -14.17
N ARG A 437 -2.43 -35.17 -15.40
CA ARG A 437 -3.46 -34.54 -16.24
C ARG A 437 -4.84 -34.53 -15.56
N VAL A 438 -5.27 -35.63 -14.93
CA VAL A 438 -6.52 -35.67 -14.15
C VAL A 438 -6.49 -34.66 -12.99
N GLY A 439 -5.36 -34.56 -12.28
CA GLY A 439 -5.17 -33.58 -11.20
C GLY A 439 -5.23 -32.13 -11.70
N MET A 440 -4.62 -31.85 -12.85
CA MET A 440 -4.65 -30.53 -13.51
C MET A 440 -6.06 -30.18 -14.02
N ILE A 441 -6.81 -31.14 -14.58
CA ILE A 441 -8.21 -30.93 -15.00
C ILE A 441 -9.07 -30.57 -13.80
N ARG A 442 -8.95 -31.30 -12.69
CA ARG A 442 -9.68 -30.97 -11.45
C ARG A 442 -9.34 -29.57 -10.96
N SER A 443 -8.05 -29.21 -10.96
CA SER A 443 -7.59 -27.89 -10.52
C SER A 443 -8.10 -26.77 -11.45
N ARG A 444 -8.13 -27.03 -12.76
CA ARG A 444 -8.73 -26.11 -13.74
C ARG A 444 -10.23 -25.94 -13.48
N THR A 445 -10.99 -27.01 -13.29
CA THR A 445 -12.43 -26.95 -13.03
C THR A 445 -12.74 -26.15 -11.76
N ILE A 446 -11.98 -26.36 -10.69
CA ILE A 446 -12.14 -25.57 -9.45
C ILE A 446 -11.91 -24.08 -9.73
N ASN A 447 -10.87 -23.72 -10.48
CA ASN A 447 -10.59 -22.32 -10.81
C ASN A 447 -11.61 -21.73 -11.80
N GLN A 448 -12.20 -22.54 -12.69
CA GLN A 448 -13.30 -22.11 -13.56
C GLN A 448 -14.56 -21.79 -12.75
N VAL A 449 -14.95 -22.68 -11.84
CA VAL A 449 -16.08 -22.43 -10.91
C VAL A 449 -15.79 -21.20 -10.06
N GLY A 450 -14.56 -21.07 -9.53
CA GLY A 450 -14.12 -19.88 -8.80
C GLY A 450 -14.22 -18.59 -9.62
N ALA A 451 -13.81 -18.60 -10.88
CA ALA A 451 -13.91 -17.46 -11.79
C ALA A 451 -15.37 -17.06 -12.02
N THR A 452 -16.25 -18.03 -12.30
CA THR A 452 -17.67 -17.77 -12.54
C THR A 452 -18.36 -17.22 -11.30
N VAL A 453 -18.13 -17.84 -10.14
CA VAL A 453 -18.74 -17.41 -8.87
C VAL A 453 -18.24 -16.02 -8.49
N SER A 454 -16.93 -15.75 -8.54
CA SER A 454 -16.39 -14.43 -8.23
C SER A 454 -16.85 -13.35 -9.20
N ALA A 455 -16.94 -13.65 -10.50
CA ALA A 455 -17.50 -12.71 -11.49
C ALA A 455 -18.99 -12.42 -11.24
N LEU A 456 -19.77 -13.44 -10.88
CA LEU A 456 -21.18 -13.27 -10.53
C LEU A 456 -21.34 -12.39 -9.29
N VAL A 457 -20.57 -12.64 -8.22
CA VAL A 457 -20.60 -11.79 -7.02
C VAL A 457 -20.19 -10.37 -7.37
N LEU A 458 -19.13 -10.18 -8.15
CA LEU A 458 -18.72 -8.84 -8.61
C LEU A 458 -19.84 -8.13 -9.37
N ALA A 459 -20.51 -8.83 -10.30
CA ALA A 459 -21.63 -8.27 -11.05
C ALA A 459 -22.79 -7.86 -10.12
N VAL A 460 -23.16 -8.71 -9.17
CA VAL A 460 -24.18 -8.40 -8.16
C VAL A 460 -23.79 -7.18 -7.33
N VAL A 461 -22.55 -7.10 -6.85
CA VAL A 461 -22.07 -5.95 -6.06
C VAL A 461 -22.14 -4.66 -6.88
N VAL A 462 -21.66 -4.68 -8.12
CA VAL A 462 -21.67 -3.51 -9.01
C VAL A 462 -23.10 -3.07 -9.32
N LEU A 463 -24.02 -3.99 -9.61
CA LEU A 463 -25.41 -3.67 -9.93
C LEU A 463 -26.20 -3.18 -8.71
N THR A 464 -25.98 -3.77 -7.54
CA THR A 464 -26.78 -3.47 -6.32
C THR A 464 -26.25 -2.29 -5.52
N ARG A 465 -24.96 -1.97 -5.62
CA ARG A 465 -24.28 -0.99 -4.74
C ARG A 465 -23.51 0.08 -5.52
N PHE A 466 -23.78 0.27 -6.82
CA PHE A 466 -23.07 1.27 -7.63
C PHE A 466 -23.04 2.65 -6.97
N THR A 467 -24.21 3.13 -6.54
CA THR A 467 -24.41 4.45 -5.90
C THR A 467 -24.01 4.49 -4.43
N HIS A 468 -23.84 3.35 -3.77
CA HIS A 468 -23.59 3.24 -2.32
C HIS A 468 -22.12 2.92 -1.98
N GLY A 469 -21.20 3.16 -2.91
CA GLY A 469 -19.74 3.03 -2.68
C GLY A 469 -19.00 2.22 -3.72
N ALA A 470 -19.66 1.27 -4.40
CA ALA A 470 -18.99 0.45 -5.41
C ALA A 470 -18.45 1.29 -6.59
N GLY A 471 -19.20 2.31 -7.02
CA GLY A 471 -18.77 3.24 -8.07
C GLY A 471 -17.52 4.03 -7.67
N LEU A 472 -17.41 4.49 -6.42
CA LEU A 472 -16.21 5.21 -5.96
C LEU A 472 -15.00 4.28 -5.87
N SER A 473 -15.19 3.03 -5.44
CA SER A 473 -14.11 2.03 -5.45
C SER A 473 -13.59 1.78 -6.87
N LEU A 474 -14.49 1.59 -7.85
CA LEU A 474 -14.12 1.44 -9.26
C LEU A 474 -13.37 2.67 -9.79
N LEU A 475 -13.81 3.87 -9.42
CA LEU A 475 -13.13 5.11 -9.78
C LEU A 475 -11.73 5.17 -9.17
N GLY A 476 -11.57 4.83 -7.89
CA GLY A 476 -10.26 4.78 -7.22
C GLY A 476 -9.31 3.77 -7.86
N ILE A 477 -9.80 2.55 -8.15
CA ILE A 477 -9.04 1.51 -8.87
C ILE A 477 -8.64 2.02 -10.26
N GLY A 478 -9.56 2.67 -10.98
CA GLY A 478 -9.32 3.25 -12.29
C GLY A 478 -8.25 4.35 -12.28
N LEU A 479 -8.33 5.29 -11.34
CA LEU A 479 -7.35 6.38 -11.20
C LEU A 479 -5.96 5.86 -10.84
N ILE A 480 -5.86 4.92 -9.91
CA ILE A 480 -4.60 4.30 -9.54
C ILE A 480 -4.04 3.50 -10.73
N GLY A 481 -4.90 2.74 -11.42
CA GLY A 481 -4.51 2.00 -12.63
C GLY A 481 -4.03 2.91 -13.77
N MET A 482 -4.65 4.07 -13.94
CA MET A 482 -4.21 5.10 -14.88
C MET A 482 -2.83 5.65 -14.48
N GLY A 483 -2.64 6.00 -13.22
CA GLY A 483 -1.34 6.44 -12.68
C GLY A 483 -0.24 5.38 -12.88
N MET A 484 -0.53 4.11 -12.58
CA MET A 484 0.40 3.00 -12.80
C MET A 484 0.74 2.83 -14.29
N THR A 485 -0.25 2.97 -15.17
CA THR A 485 -0.06 2.89 -16.62
C THR A 485 0.80 4.05 -17.12
N MET A 486 0.60 5.26 -16.59
CA MET A 486 1.40 6.44 -16.91
C MET A 486 2.87 6.24 -16.51
N VAL A 487 3.12 5.77 -15.28
CA VAL A 487 4.48 5.46 -14.79
C VAL A 487 5.14 4.36 -15.63
N TYR A 488 4.39 3.31 -15.95
CA TYR A 488 4.87 2.22 -16.80
C TYR A 488 5.25 2.69 -18.20
N ARG A 489 4.42 3.52 -18.83
CA ARG A 489 4.71 4.11 -20.15
C ARG A 489 5.93 5.01 -20.09
N TYR A 490 6.02 5.89 -19.10
CA TYR A 490 7.17 6.77 -18.91
C TYR A 490 8.48 5.98 -18.82
N HIS A 491 8.54 4.96 -17.97
CA HIS A 491 9.75 4.14 -17.84
C HIS A 491 10.06 3.36 -19.12
N ARG A 492 9.04 2.81 -19.79
CA ARG A 492 9.25 2.09 -21.05
C ARG A 492 9.82 2.99 -22.14
N THR A 493 9.33 4.22 -22.28
CA THR A 493 9.86 5.20 -23.23
C THR A 493 11.32 5.53 -22.91
N MET A 494 11.64 5.78 -21.64
CA MET A 494 13.03 6.04 -21.23
C MET A 494 13.95 4.85 -21.50
N ASP A 495 13.50 3.63 -21.20
CA ASP A 495 14.31 2.43 -21.42
C ASP A 495 14.54 2.17 -22.91
N GLN A 496 13.59 2.54 -23.78
CA GLN A 496 13.75 2.49 -25.24
C GLN A 496 14.72 3.54 -25.78
N GLU A 497 14.76 4.73 -25.15
CA GLU A 497 15.68 5.81 -25.53
C GLU A 497 17.13 5.57 -25.07
N ILE A 498 17.32 4.82 -23.98
CA ILE A 498 18.63 4.61 -23.33
C ILE A 498 19.17 3.19 -23.61
N SER A 499 18.35 2.25 -24.07
CA SER A 499 18.81 0.92 -24.44
C SER A 499 19.84 0.99 -25.55
N LEU A 500 20.94 0.26 -25.39
CA LEU A 500 21.91 0.04 -26.45
C LEU A 500 21.22 -0.66 -27.63
N ALA A 501 21.62 -0.30 -28.86
CA ALA A 501 21.17 -1.03 -30.03
C ALA A 501 21.60 -2.50 -29.94
N ASP A 502 20.69 -3.43 -30.24
CA ASP A 502 20.94 -4.88 -30.16
C ASP A 502 22.02 -5.35 -31.17
N GLU A 503 22.23 -4.60 -32.26
CA GLU A 503 23.24 -4.88 -33.30
C GLU A 503 23.89 -3.59 -33.83
N GLY A 504 25.20 -3.64 -34.11
CA GLY A 504 26.00 -2.53 -34.65
C GLY A 504 26.83 -1.76 -33.62
N VAL A 505 27.73 -0.87 -34.10
CA VAL A 505 28.44 0.09 -33.23
C VAL A 505 27.49 1.25 -32.98
N ASP A 506 27.00 1.37 -31.75
CA ASP A 506 26.19 2.51 -31.34
C ASP A 506 27.04 3.79 -31.42
N ALA A 507 26.47 4.88 -31.94
CA ALA A 507 27.13 6.19 -31.98
C ALA A 507 27.58 6.65 -30.57
N SER A 508 26.92 6.16 -29.51
CA SER A 508 27.31 6.36 -28.11
C SER A 508 28.65 5.72 -27.71
N GLN A 509 29.13 4.74 -28.48
CA GLN A 509 30.40 4.02 -28.25
C GLN A 509 31.58 4.61 -29.03
N VAL A 510 31.33 5.58 -29.92
CA VAL A 510 32.38 6.23 -30.70
C VAL A 510 33.14 7.20 -29.82
N VAL A 511 34.45 6.97 -29.66
CA VAL A 511 35.34 7.86 -28.90
C VAL A 511 35.37 9.23 -29.58
N PRO A 512 35.15 10.33 -28.83
CA PRO A 512 35.25 11.68 -29.38
C PRO A 512 36.60 11.93 -30.04
N SER A 513 36.60 12.57 -31.20
CA SER A 513 37.83 12.83 -31.95
C SER A 513 38.79 13.81 -31.23
N ARG A 514 38.23 14.80 -30.53
CA ARG A 514 38.96 15.75 -29.67
C ARG A 514 38.08 16.21 -28.50
N VAL A 515 38.74 16.60 -27.41
CA VAL A 515 38.12 17.18 -26.22
C VAL A 515 38.50 18.65 -26.12
N HIS A 516 37.49 19.53 -26.07
CA HIS A 516 37.66 20.95 -25.82
C HIS A 516 37.29 21.26 -24.36
N ALA A 517 38.31 21.50 -23.53
CA ALA A 517 38.13 21.76 -22.11
C ALA A 517 37.98 23.27 -21.87
N LEU A 518 36.90 23.63 -21.17
CA LEU A 518 36.58 25.00 -20.77
C LEU A 518 36.51 25.06 -19.25
N VAL A 519 37.23 25.97 -18.63
CA VAL A 519 37.11 26.22 -17.18
C VAL A 519 36.34 27.51 -16.97
N TYR A 520 35.19 27.45 -16.31
CA TYR A 520 34.43 28.65 -15.96
C TYR A 520 35.08 29.35 -14.75
N VAL A 521 35.58 30.56 -14.97
CA VAL A 521 36.36 31.36 -14.00
C VAL A 521 35.61 32.66 -13.70
N PRO A 522 34.66 32.66 -12.76
CA PRO A 522 33.97 33.88 -12.35
C PRO A 522 34.87 34.81 -11.50
N ARG A 523 35.87 34.24 -10.82
CA ARG A 523 36.89 34.94 -10.02
C ARG A 523 38.08 34.02 -9.79
N LEU A 524 39.23 34.57 -9.44
CA LEU A 524 40.41 33.77 -9.10
C LEU A 524 40.44 33.43 -7.59
N ASP A 525 39.99 32.23 -7.23
CA ASP A 525 40.02 31.73 -5.86
C ASP A 525 40.60 30.30 -5.77
N ARG A 526 40.79 29.79 -4.54
CA ARG A 526 41.33 28.43 -4.31
C ARG A 526 40.50 27.33 -5.02
N PRO A 527 39.15 27.34 -4.97
CA PRO A 527 38.32 26.43 -5.77
C PRO A 527 38.63 26.49 -7.27
N THR A 528 38.75 27.69 -7.83
CA THR A 528 39.00 27.88 -9.25
C THR A 528 40.40 27.42 -9.66
N MET A 529 41.41 27.67 -8.83
CA MET A 529 42.76 27.14 -9.04
C MET A 529 42.79 25.61 -9.04
N ARG A 530 42.02 24.96 -8.15
CA ARG A 530 41.88 23.50 -8.13
C ARG A 530 41.21 22.99 -9.40
N ALA A 531 40.16 23.67 -9.88
CA ALA A 531 39.50 23.33 -11.13
C ALA A 531 40.44 23.45 -12.35
N LEU A 532 41.23 24.52 -12.41
CA LEU A 532 42.26 24.71 -13.45
C LEU A 532 43.33 23.61 -13.40
N ALA A 533 43.84 23.29 -12.20
CA ALA A 533 44.83 22.22 -12.04
C ALA A 533 44.28 20.86 -12.50
N TYR A 534 43.02 20.55 -12.14
CA TYR A 534 42.38 19.31 -12.54
C TYR A 534 42.14 19.23 -14.05
N ALA A 535 41.68 20.33 -14.68
CA ALA A 535 41.50 20.41 -16.13
C ALA A 535 42.83 20.30 -16.90
N ARG A 536 43.94 20.82 -16.34
CA ARG A 536 45.28 20.63 -16.92
C ARG A 536 45.77 19.20 -16.82
N ALA A 537 45.50 18.53 -15.69
CA ALA A 537 45.93 17.17 -15.43
C ALA A 537 45.35 16.17 -16.46
N THR A 538 44.16 16.44 -17.00
CA THR A 538 43.54 15.62 -18.06
C THR A 538 44.19 15.79 -19.43
N ARG A 539 45.17 16.69 -19.59
CA ARG A 539 45.91 16.98 -20.84
C ARG A 539 45.02 17.07 -22.09
N PRO A 540 43.94 17.87 -22.07
CA PRO A 540 43.06 17.98 -23.21
C PRO A 540 43.80 18.66 -24.39
N PRO A 541 43.47 18.31 -25.65
CA PRO A 541 44.07 18.95 -26.83
C PRO A 541 43.88 20.47 -26.86
N THR A 542 42.80 20.97 -26.27
CA THR A 542 42.52 22.40 -26.14
C THR A 542 41.98 22.68 -24.74
N LEU A 543 42.54 23.71 -24.08
CA LEU A 543 42.15 24.15 -22.73
C LEU A 543 42.04 25.67 -22.72
N GLU A 544 40.87 26.19 -22.39
CA GLU A 544 40.61 27.62 -22.28
C GLU A 544 39.94 27.94 -20.93
N ALA A 545 40.33 29.05 -20.32
CA ALA A 545 39.62 29.61 -19.18
C ALA A 545 38.63 30.65 -19.71
N VAL A 546 37.38 30.62 -19.23
CA VAL A 546 36.32 31.51 -19.69
C VAL A 546 35.76 32.30 -18.52
N THR A 547 35.76 33.62 -18.66
CA THR A 547 35.09 34.55 -17.77
C THR A 547 34.05 35.37 -18.54
N VAL A 548 33.04 35.89 -17.84
CA VAL A 548 31.99 36.72 -18.44
C VAL A 548 32.13 38.13 -17.88
N ASP A 549 32.21 39.11 -18.77
CA ASP A 549 32.27 40.52 -18.37
C ASP A 549 30.89 41.01 -17.93
N VAL A 550 30.59 40.82 -16.65
CA VAL A 550 29.38 41.34 -15.98
C VAL A 550 29.69 42.66 -15.26
N VAL A 551 30.91 42.76 -14.71
CA VAL A 551 31.44 43.92 -13.99
C VAL A 551 32.85 44.18 -14.53
N PRO A 552 33.02 45.19 -15.40
CA PRO A 552 34.30 45.43 -16.09
C PRO A 552 35.50 45.56 -15.15
N GLU A 553 35.32 46.20 -14.00
CA GLU A 553 36.35 46.35 -12.96
C GLU A 553 36.83 45.01 -12.40
N ALA A 554 35.91 44.07 -12.15
CA ALA A 554 36.24 42.75 -11.63
C ALA A 554 36.92 41.87 -12.69
N THR A 555 36.51 42.03 -13.96
CA THR A 555 37.14 41.33 -15.09
C THR A 555 38.55 41.86 -15.37
N ALA A 556 38.77 43.17 -15.26
CA ALA A 556 40.10 43.77 -15.36
C ALA A 556 41.04 43.27 -14.26
N LEU A 557 40.58 43.26 -13.00
CA LEU A 557 41.32 42.69 -11.88
C LEU A 557 41.66 41.20 -12.09
N LEU A 558 40.71 40.43 -12.64
CA LEU A 558 40.94 39.02 -12.95
C LEU A 558 42.06 38.84 -13.98
N HIS A 559 42.13 39.68 -15.02
CA HIS A 559 43.22 39.64 -16.02
C HIS A 559 44.56 39.99 -15.41
N GLU A 560 44.63 41.04 -14.59
CA GLU A 560 45.85 41.42 -13.87
C GLU A 560 46.38 40.26 -13.02
N GLN A 561 45.52 39.68 -12.17
CA GLN A 561 45.86 38.52 -11.34
C GLN A 561 46.24 37.28 -12.17
N TRP A 562 45.70 37.15 -13.38
CA TRP A 562 46.01 36.04 -14.29
C TRP A 562 47.41 36.17 -14.88
N THR A 563 47.78 37.39 -15.28
CA THR A 563 49.11 37.72 -15.82
C THR A 563 50.19 37.65 -14.74
N GLU A 564 49.94 38.21 -13.56
CA GLU A 564 50.88 38.17 -12.42
C GLU A 564 51.28 36.75 -12.00
N ARG A 565 50.36 35.78 -12.17
CA ARG A 565 50.57 34.38 -11.79
C ARG A 565 51.10 33.51 -12.93
N GLU A 566 51.37 34.10 -14.10
CA GLU A 566 51.91 33.42 -15.28
C GLU A 566 51.16 32.13 -15.62
N LEU A 567 49.82 32.16 -15.54
CA LEU A 567 49.01 30.97 -15.77
C LEU A 567 49.11 30.54 -17.24
N PRO A 568 49.47 29.27 -17.54
CA PRO A 568 49.76 28.82 -18.90
C PRO A 568 48.52 28.55 -19.75
N ILE A 569 47.36 29.11 -19.38
CA ILE A 569 46.07 28.93 -20.05
C ILE A 569 45.55 30.30 -20.44
N THR A 570 45.05 30.45 -21.67
CA THR A 570 44.43 31.70 -22.13
C THR A 570 43.12 31.97 -21.38
N LEU A 571 43.00 33.16 -20.79
CA LEU A 571 41.75 33.66 -20.21
C LEU A 571 40.94 34.42 -21.26
N ARG A 572 39.85 33.81 -21.73
CA ARG A 572 38.92 34.40 -22.69
C ARG A 572 37.78 35.11 -21.96
N THR A 573 37.55 36.37 -22.33
CA THR A 573 36.43 37.16 -21.82
C THR A 573 35.26 37.09 -22.79
N LEU A 574 34.07 36.82 -22.28
CA LEU A 574 32.82 36.83 -23.04
C LEU A 574 32.01 38.08 -22.69
N ASP A 575 31.59 38.79 -23.72
CA ASP A 575 30.76 39.99 -23.56
C ASP A 575 29.37 39.62 -23.02
N SER A 576 28.89 40.39 -22.05
CA SER A 576 27.52 40.27 -21.53
C SER A 576 26.76 41.59 -21.65
N PRO A 577 26.16 41.88 -22.81
CA PRO A 577 25.45 43.16 -23.04
C PRO A 577 24.27 43.38 -22.08
N TYR A 578 23.74 42.32 -21.47
CA TYR A 578 22.63 42.37 -20.53
C TYR A 578 23.04 42.07 -19.08
N ARG A 579 24.35 42.07 -18.77
CA ARG A 579 24.90 41.71 -17.43
C ARG A 579 24.42 40.34 -16.92
N GLU A 580 24.19 39.40 -17.83
CA GLU A 580 23.87 38.02 -17.53
C GLU A 580 25.13 37.14 -17.55
N SER A 581 25.40 36.38 -16.50
CA SER A 581 26.58 35.51 -16.40
C SER A 581 26.41 34.15 -17.08
N VAL A 582 25.17 33.64 -17.23
CA VAL A 582 24.94 32.27 -17.70
C VAL A 582 24.81 32.18 -19.22
N ARG A 583 24.06 33.11 -19.82
CA ARG A 583 23.71 33.05 -21.25
C ARG A 583 24.93 33.17 -22.18
N PRO A 584 25.90 34.08 -21.96
CA PRO A 584 27.10 34.17 -22.79
C PRO A 584 27.92 32.88 -22.80
N VAL A 585 28.05 32.20 -21.65
CA VAL A 585 28.76 30.92 -21.55
C VAL A 585 28.05 29.84 -22.37
N LEU A 586 26.71 29.75 -22.27
CA LEU A 586 25.94 28.79 -23.06
C LEU A 586 26.05 29.07 -24.56
N ASP A 587 25.99 30.33 -24.97
CA ASP A 587 26.08 30.73 -26.38
C ASP A 587 27.50 30.51 -26.94
N TYR A 588 28.53 30.68 -26.12
CA TYR A 588 29.91 30.34 -26.48
C TYR A 588 30.08 28.83 -26.66
N VAL A 589 29.63 28.01 -25.69
CA VAL A 589 29.68 26.55 -25.79
C VAL A 589 28.92 26.04 -27.02
N ARG A 590 27.76 26.63 -27.32
CA ARG A 590 27.00 26.32 -28.55
C ARG A 590 27.77 26.66 -29.82
N ARG A 591 28.47 27.80 -29.84
CA ARG A 591 29.28 28.23 -30.98
C ARG A 591 30.45 27.28 -31.22
N VAL A 592 31.22 26.98 -30.17
CA VAL A 592 32.34 26.01 -30.23
C VAL A 592 31.87 24.67 -30.77
N ARG A 593 30.71 24.18 -30.30
CA ARG A 593 30.14 22.92 -30.81
C ARG A 593 29.64 23.04 -32.25
N ARG A 594 29.01 24.16 -32.64
CA ARG A 594 28.54 24.37 -34.03
C ARG A 594 29.71 24.35 -35.01
N ASP A 595 30.83 24.95 -34.63
CA ASP A 595 32.04 25.00 -35.45
C ASP A 595 32.73 23.62 -35.55
N ARG A 596 32.60 22.80 -34.50
CA ARG A 596 33.20 21.45 -34.42
C ARG A 596 32.21 20.41 -33.87
N PRO A 597 31.28 19.91 -34.70
CA PRO A 597 30.21 19.03 -34.23
C PRO A 597 30.68 17.62 -33.79
N ARG A 598 31.91 17.24 -34.11
CA ARG A 598 32.55 15.95 -33.73
C ARG A 598 33.42 16.05 -32.46
N ASP A 599 33.59 17.24 -31.91
CA ASP A 599 34.35 17.47 -30.69
C ASP A 599 33.41 17.43 -29.48
N VAL A 600 33.90 16.93 -28.36
CA VAL A 600 33.18 17.00 -27.07
C VAL A 600 33.68 18.21 -26.30
N VAL A 601 32.74 18.99 -25.77
CA VAL A 601 33.05 20.15 -24.93
C VAL A 601 32.91 19.75 -23.47
N VAL A 602 33.99 19.86 -22.69
CA VAL A 602 33.98 19.58 -21.25
C VAL A 602 34.07 20.90 -20.51
N VAL A 603 33.06 21.23 -19.72
CA VAL A 603 33.03 22.45 -18.90
C VAL A 603 33.32 22.10 -17.45
N TYR A 604 34.44 22.59 -16.93
CA TYR A 604 34.83 22.48 -15.53
C TYR A 604 34.29 23.67 -14.76
N VAL A 605 33.61 23.39 -13.65
CA VAL A 605 33.09 24.41 -12.75
C VAL A 605 33.44 24.08 -11.30
N ALA A 606 34.04 25.04 -10.61
CA ALA A 606 34.33 24.93 -9.20
C ALA A 606 33.05 25.15 -8.37
N GLU A 607 32.76 24.24 -7.43
CA GLU A 607 31.61 24.36 -6.52
C GLU A 607 32.07 24.30 -5.07
N TYR A 608 31.72 25.32 -4.29
CA TYR A 608 32.01 25.35 -2.86
C TYR A 608 30.99 24.52 -2.08
N VAL A 609 31.48 23.53 -1.32
CA VAL A 609 30.67 22.66 -0.46
C VAL A 609 31.02 23.00 1.00
N GLY A 610 30.14 23.76 1.66
CA GLY A 610 30.30 24.19 3.06
C GLY A 610 29.26 23.58 4.02
N ARG A 611 29.36 23.89 5.33
CA ARG A 611 28.36 23.46 6.34
C ARG A 611 27.00 24.11 6.05
N GLU A 612 26.03 23.29 5.67
CA GLU A 612 24.68 23.75 5.32
C GLU A 612 23.79 23.94 6.55
N GLY A 613 23.62 25.19 6.99
CA GLY A 613 22.45 25.64 7.76
C GLY A 613 21.24 25.85 6.85
N TRP A 614 20.01 25.76 7.40
CA TRP A 614 18.79 25.89 6.59
C TRP A 614 18.65 27.28 5.93
N TRP A 615 19.17 28.34 6.58
CA TRP A 615 19.22 29.71 6.06
C TRP A 615 20.20 29.90 4.89
N VAL A 616 21.27 29.08 4.80
CA VAL A 616 22.29 29.18 3.75
C VAL A 616 21.69 28.89 2.36
N ARG A 617 20.62 28.08 2.29
CA ARG A 617 19.89 27.79 1.04
C ARG A 617 19.19 29.01 0.45
N PHE A 618 18.84 30.00 1.28
CA PHE A 618 18.23 31.25 0.82
C PHE A 618 19.25 32.27 0.32
N ILE A 619 20.48 32.23 0.85
CA ILE A 619 21.56 33.19 0.54
C ILE A 619 22.44 32.71 -0.63
N ARG A 620 22.42 31.41 -0.96
CA ARG A 620 23.27 30.84 -2.01
C ARG A 620 22.99 31.44 -3.38
N ASP A 621 24.05 31.91 -4.04
CA ASP A 621 24.00 32.34 -5.43
C ASP A 621 23.51 31.18 -6.33
N ARG A 622 22.39 31.40 -7.02
CA ARG A 622 21.74 30.40 -7.91
C ARG A 622 22.33 30.41 -9.33
N THR A 623 23.36 31.22 -9.58
CA THR A 623 24.00 31.33 -10.90
C THR A 623 24.62 30.03 -11.35
N LEU A 624 25.34 29.33 -10.46
CA LEU A 624 25.93 28.02 -10.76
C LEU A 624 24.88 26.95 -11.09
N GLU A 625 23.78 26.92 -10.33
CA GLU A 625 22.67 25.99 -10.55
C GLU A 625 21.95 26.26 -11.89
N ARG A 626 21.87 27.52 -12.31
CA ARG A 626 21.33 27.92 -13.62
C ARG A 626 22.28 27.51 -14.76
N LEU A 627 23.58 27.74 -14.60
CA LEU A 627 24.61 27.33 -15.56
C LEU A 627 24.62 25.80 -15.74
N ARG A 628 24.60 25.05 -14.63
CA ARG A 628 24.49 23.58 -14.61
C ARG A 628 23.28 23.10 -15.40
N ARG A 629 22.08 23.62 -15.10
CA ARG A 629 20.84 23.26 -15.81
C ARG A 629 20.88 23.61 -17.30
N GLY A 630 21.54 24.71 -17.66
CA GLY A 630 21.73 25.13 -19.05
C GLY A 630 22.67 24.22 -19.83
N LEU A 631 23.82 23.88 -19.23
CA LEU A 631 24.85 23.02 -19.83
C LEU A 631 24.39 21.58 -20.00
N LEU A 632 23.69 21.01 -19.01
CA LEU A 632 23.15 19.64 -19.07
C LEU A 632 22.11 19.44 -20.19
N ARG A 633 21.54 20.53 -20.72
CA ARG A 633 20.60 20.50 -21.85
C ARG A 633 21.29 20.70 -23.21
N GLN A 634 22.60 20.94 -23.23
CA GLN A 634 23.37 21.05 -24.47
C GLN A 634 23.87 19.66 -24.88
N PRO A 635 23.50 19.13 -26.06
CA PRO A 635 24.00 17.83 -26.50
C PRO A 635 25.53 17.88 -26.73
N GLY A 636 26.24 16.81 -26.38
CA GLY A 636 27.70 16.72 -26.57
C GLY A 636 28.52 17.58 -25.59
N VAL A 637 27.90 18.14 -24.56
CA VAL A 637 28.57 18.92 -23.51
C VAL A 637 28.61 18.10 -22.23
N MET A 638 29.81 17.91 -21.69
CA MET A 638 30.03 17.26 -20.39
C MET A 638 30.28 18.33 -19.33
N LEU A 639 29.66 18.19 -18.17
CA LEU A 639 29.87 19.07 -17.02
C LEU A 639 30.69 18.35 -15.96
N VAL A 640 31.83 18.93 -15.59
CA VAL A 640 32.68 18.45 -14.50
C VAL A 640 32.58 19.42 -13.33
N ILE A 641 32.05 18.95 -12.21
CA ILE A 641 31.97 19.73 -10.97
C ILE A 641 33.20 19.40 -10.14
N VAL A 642 33.99 20.43 -9.81
CA VAL A 642 35.18 20.29 -8.95
C VAL A 642 34.81 20.81 -7.56
N PRO A 643 34.49 19.92 -6.61
CA PRO A 643 34.08 20.34 -5.27
C PRO A 643 35.27 20.90 -4.48
N TRP A 644 35.02 21.99 -3.77
CA TRP A 644 35.92 22.52 -2.74
C TRP A 644 35.26 22.40 -1.37
N GLN A 645 35.79 21.53 -0.52
CA GLN A 645 35.35 21.40 0.87
C GLN A 645 35.97 22.53 1.70
N GLY A 646 35.15 23.27 2.45
CA GLY A 646 35.66 24.27 3.39
C GLY A 646 36.38 23.63 4.57
N ALA A 647 37.38 24.31 5.16
CA ALA A 647 38.18 23.81 6.28
C ALA A 647 37.36 23.32 7.50
N GLY A 648 36.15 23.85 7.70
CA GLY A 648 35.25 23.41 8.77
C GLY A 648 34.56 22.06 8.56
N LEU A 649 34.69 21.44 7.37
CA LEU A 649 34.31 20.05 7.10
C LEU A 649 35.49 19.10 7.31
N GLU A 650 36.71 19.47 6.88
CA GLU A 650 37.93 18.69 7.12
C GLU A 650 38.21 18.52 8.62
N GLN A 651 38.03 19.58 9.42
CA GLN A 651 38.14 19.50 10.88
C GLN A 651 37.04 18.62 11.52
N ALA A 652 35.84 18.57 10.94
CA ALA A 652 34.75 17.73 11.44
C ALA A 652 34.94 16.25 11.06
N GLU A 653 35.56 15.97 9.91
CA GLU A 653 35.95 14.62 9.49
C GLU A 653 37.12 14.10 10.32
N GLN A 654 38.11 14.94 10.63
CA GLN A 654 39.19 14.61 11.56
C GLN A 654 38.67 14.36 12.98
N ALA A 655 37.79 15.22 13.50
CA ALA A 655 37.15 15.02 14.81
C ALA A 655 36.21 13.80 14.85
N ALA A 656 35.59 13.41 13.72
CA ALA A 656 34.79 12.19 13.64
C ALA A 656 35.65 10.92 13.56
N GLY A 657 36.82 11.00 12.92
CA GLY A 657 37.79 9.91 12.83
C GLY A 657 38.49 9.61 14.17
N GLU A 658 38.69 10.61 15.03
CA GLU A 658 39.25 10.44 16.39
C GLU A 658 38.27 9.85 17.41
N VAL A 659 36.97 9.80 17.10
CA VAL A 659 35.93 9.21 18.00
C VAL A 659 35.65 7.74 17.66
N ASP A 660 36.04 7.28 16.47
CA ASP A 660 35.91 5.88 16.02
C ASP A 660 37.24 5.08 16.11
N ALA A 661 38.33 5.70 16.60
CA ALA A 661 39.57 5.06 17.01
C ALA A 661 39.61 4.92 18.55
#